data_AF-A0A1V6TU60-F1
#
_entry.id   AF-A0A1V6TU60-F1
#
_cell.length_a   1.000
_cell.length_b   1.000
_cell.length_c   1.000
_cell.angle_alpha   90.00
_cell.angle_beta   90.00
_cell.angle_gamma   90.00
#
_symmetry.space_group_name_H-M   'P 1'
#
loop_
_entity.id
_entity.type
_entity.pdbx_description
1 polymer ?
#
loop_
_entity_poly.entity_id
_entity_poly.type
_entity_poly.pdbx_seq_one_letter_code
_entity_poly.pdbx_strand_id
1 'polypeptide(L)'
;MQSNHGNPNTNLRNRTVTERAEIKQSHGCIHFLPSRGDADCMIHLYFTTVNLMIPCIHEDSFRQMYQDMWRHGPKRMSKPWLGSLNLIFALAKNIITPTSPSHERVSASNKFYQRAMDLIKPYILGPLSVDLSTSFVLFSKFFSWPLSVQAYLLAVIYLEGTTSSSLVWTFHGLAVKSAYQLGLHSITSADPPELDCEIRKRLWHWCVMNDRFLSVAYGRPPLIPLNHVRLQNCSSHAFSSTPADAPSSSLAYFNALISLTHIIGSTVDQMYGSNLGFASPVSMSEFVRRISELQWQLSQWQDNLPHFLETVTYGESLNYDPMSLDVTRLRVLLSPRYQGACVLVLRPILRRFLAPSCKPTSSEWNWLQSHGAVFVTDLVQKCRVVFELSNKVLIASKDDKNLLGACFQLLVGSDRCAPAAEIFDHYSLSIHQTQRAAGYARYSHGNLLYKMILYWFNGDENISAFQIKNGSVSFRQRYVRTEKFVRERAAQRTLLGKYRNKYTDAVKFKVRTTANTNVFYFNGQLLALKEDSPPYALDPISLETKGLFDFDGQLPSVTFTAHPKFDPSTGEMICFGYEAKGGGTPDICYYNVSSDGKFTEVVWLVTPVVAMIHDFAVTKNWVLFSIIPQVCDIERMRQGGEHWQWSPETPFYIGVLLRRGAKPSDVKWFRYKNSFPGHTANAYEDESGNIHIDLGLSEKNVFFWWPDAQGNAPEPSSILSQLVQFKIDPRSDDLDLEPPKILQKNNSEFYRIDDRFATERYRHCFFDLMDPSLGTDFATMMPKLGGGHPLYNSLAHVDVTTGSTKIYFPGTTHMVQEPVFIPRAGSVTEGDGYVLALINNYDTMSSELHLVDTQDFSQAKAIILLPIRLRQGLHGNWVDAGDLIQPGDRVPDGKYEHRA
;
A
#
# COMPACT_ATOMS: atom_id res chain seq x y z
N MET A 1 22.38 -60.45 31.38
CA MET A 1 23.77 -60.52 31.85
C MET A 1 24.42 -59.16 31.65
N GLN A 2 24.86 -58.58 32.76
CA GLN A 2 25.76 -57.43 32.97
C GLN A 2 25.58 -56.13 32.14
N SER A 3 25.12 -55.13 32.88
CA SER A 3 25.15 -53.69 32.68
C SER A 3 26.56 -53.12 32.50
N ASN A 4 26.72 -52.11 31.63
CA ASN A 4 27.77 -51.10 31.79
C ASN A 4 27.17 -49.71 31.56
N HIS A 5 27.15 -48.90 32.62
CA HIS A 5 26.69 -47.51 32.62
C HIS A 5 27.79 -46.59 32.08
N GLY A 6 27.54 -45.99 30.91
CA GLY A 6 28.31 -44.86 30.37
C GLY A 6 27.50 -43.56 30.45
N ASN A 7 28.03 -42.60 31.19
CA ASN A 7 27.45 -41.30 31.58
C ASN A 7 26.92 -40.44 30.39
N PRO A 8 25.66 -39.92 30.39
CA PRO A 8 25.10 -39.14 29.28
C PRO A 8 25.69 -37.74 29.09
N ASN A 9 26.47 -37.24 30.05
CA ASN A 9 26.89 -35.84 30.10
C ASN A 9 28.14 -35.47 29.27
N THR A 10 28.84 -36.43 28.67
CA THR A 10 30.04 -36.16 27.84
C THR A 10 29.72 -35.93 26.36
N ASN A 11 28.59 -36.42 25.84
CA ASN A 11 28.20 -36.23 24.43
C ASN A 11 27.50 -34.90 24.14
N LEU A 12 26.93 -34.24 25.16
CA LEU A 12 26.27 -32.93 25.01
C LEU A 12 27.25 -31.75 25.00
N ARG A 13 28.40 -31.87 25.69
CA ARG A 13 29.44 -30.82 25.69
C ARG A 13 30.28 -30.81 24.40
N ASN A 14 30.50 -31.95 23.76
CA ASN A 14 31.24 -31.99 22.50
C ASN A 14 30.39 -31.55 21.30
N ARG A 15 29.07 -31.81 21.27
CA ARG A 15 28.17 -31.29 20.21
C ARG A 15 27.97 -29.77 20.26
N THR A 16 27.91 -29.20 21.46
CA THR A 16 27.71 -27.74 21.63
C THR A 16 28.97 -26.93 21.31
N VAL A 17 30.17 -27.52 21.35
CA VAL A 17 31.43 -26.84 20.98
C VAL A 17 31.66 -26.88 19.46
N THR A 18 31.29 -27.96 18.76
CA THR A 18 31.31 -28.01 17.27
C THR A 18 30.19 -27.16 16.66
N GLU A 19 28.96 -27.17 17.19
CA GLU A 19 27.90 -26.26 16.72
C GLU A 19 28.25 -24.80 16.99
N ARG A 20 28.83 -24.44 18.14
CA ARG A 20 29.27 -23.07 18.40
C ARG A 20 30.48 -22.65 17.54
N ALA A 21 31.29 -23.59 17.07
CA ALA A 21 32.39 -23.32 16.13
C ALA A 21 31.89 -23.14 14.68
N GLU A 22 30.90 -23.92 14.24
CA GLU A 22 30.24 -23.76 12.92
C GLU A 22 29.35 -22.51 12.87
N ILE A 23 28.65 -22.19 13.97
CA ILE A 23 27.84 -20.97 14.07
C ILE A 23 28.72 -19.71 14.04
N LYS A 24 29.94 -19.75 14.59
CA LYS A 24 30.91 -18.63 14.51
C LYS A 24 31.55 -18.43 13.13
N GLN A 25 31.54 -19.41 12.23
CA GLN A 25 32.06 -19.26 10.85
C GLN A 25 30.98 -18.94 9.81
N SER A 26 29.69 -19.12 10.13
CA SER A 26 28.58 -18.99 9.17
C SER A 26 28.12 -17.55 8.88
N HIS A 27 28.41 -16.60 9.76
CA HIS A 27 28.05 -15.18 9.60
C HIS A 27 29.27 -14.37 9.14
N GLY A 28 29.41 -14.18 7.82
CA GLY A 28 30.38 -13.25 7.21
C GLY A 28 31.43 -13.86 6.29
N CYS A 29 31.48 -15.19 6.10
CA CYS A 29 32.42 -15.79 5.15
C CYS A 29 31.88 -15.79 3.71
N ILE A 30 32.38 -14.89 2.87
CA ILE A 30 32.02 -14.78 1.43
C ILE A 30 32.36 -16.03 0.59
N HIS A 31 33.14 -16.96 1.14
CA HIS A 31 33.56 -18.21 0.48
C HIS A 31 32.83 -19.46 1.02
N PHE A 32 31.83 -19.30 1.87
CA PHE A 32 31.04 -20.42 2.36
C PHE A 32 30.27 -21.10 1.22
N LEU A 33 30.28 -22.44 1.19
CA LEU A 33 29.51 -23.26 0.25
C LEU A 33 28.55 -24.17 1.04
N PRO A 34 27.33 -24.40 0.53
CA PRO A 34 26.44 -25.43 1.07
C PRO A 34 27.02 -26.83 0.80
N SER A 35 26.37 -27.88 1.32
CA SER A 35 26.79 -29.25 1.02
C SER A 35 26.80 -29.49 -0.50
N ARG A 36 27.71 -30.33 -0.99
CA ARG A 36 27.83 -30.59 -2.43
C ARG A 36 26.51 -31.12 -3.02
N GLY A 37 25.80 -31.98 -2.29
CA GLY A 37 24.49 -32.48 -2.70
C GLY A 37 23.44 -31.36 -2.84
N ASP A 38 23.38 -30.44 -1.88
CA ASP A 38 22.47 -29.28 -1.95
C ASP A 38 22.85 -28.34 -3.10
N ALA A 39 24.15 -28.09 -3.28
CA ALA A 39 24.67 -27.26 -4.36
C ALA A 39 24.34 -27.84 -5.74
N ASP A 40 24.55 -29.15 -5.94
CA ASP A 40 24.24 -29.85 -7.18
C ASP A 40 22.75 -29.77 -7.51
N CYS A 41 21.88 -29.96 -6.51
CA CYS A 41 20.43 -29.82 -6.66
C CYS A 41 20.01 -28.40 -7.06
N MET A 42 20.54 -27.38 -6.40
CA MET A 42 20.23 -25.97 -6.72
C MET A 42 20.70 -25.58 -8.12
N ILE A 43 21.88 -26.02 -8.55
CA ILE A 43 22.39 -25.77 -9.90
C ILE A 43 21.51 -26.46 -10.94
N HIS A 44 21.18 -27.74 -10.72
CA HIS A 44 20.29 -28.47 -11.60
C HIS A 44 18.94 -27.75 -11.76
N LEU A 45 18.33 -27.33 -10.65
CA LEU A 45 17.05 -26.63 -10.68
C LEU A 45 17.11 -25.29 -11.43
N TYR A 46 18.19 -24.53 -11.27
CA TYR A 46 18.37 -23.28 -12.03
C TYR A 46 18.43 -23.54 -13.54
N PHE A 47 19.21 -24.54 -13.98
CA PHE A 47 19.35 -24.83 -15.41
C PHE A 47 18.08 -25.38 -16.03
N THR A 48 17.28 -26.16 -15.29
CA THR A 48 16.00 -26.70 -15.76
C THR A 48 14.81 -25.73 -15.61
N THR A 49 15.02 -24.52 -15.05
CA THR A 49 13.93 -23.54 -14.86
C THR A 49 14.27 -22.13 -15.35
N VAL A 50 15.19 -21.41 -14.68
CA VAL A 50 15.56 -20.03 -15.08
C VAL A 50 16.28 -20.03 -16.42
N ASN A 51 17.33 -20.86 -16.55
CA ASN A 51 18.16 -20.87 -17.76
C ASN A 51 17.40 -21.45 -18.96
N LEU A 52 16.36 -22.27 -18.73
CA LEU A 52 15.44 -22.73 -19.77
C LEU A 52 14.73 -21.55 -20.46
N MET A 53 14.40 -20.48 -19.73
CA MET A 53 13.74 -19.30 -20.30
C MET A 53 14.73 -18.25 -20.82
N ILE A 54 15.85 -18.10 -20.11
CA ILE A 54 16.87 -17.09 -20.37
C ILE A 54 18.20 -17.84 -20.50
N PRO A 55 18.48 -18.48 -21.64
CA PRO A 55 19.63 -19.37 -21.83
C PRO A 55 20.92 -18.55 -22.06
N CYS A 56 21.25 -17.68 -21.12
CA CYS A 56 22.35 -16.72 -21.17
C CYS A 56 23.56 -17.16 -20.33
N ILE A 57 23.44 -18.26 -19.57
CA ILE A 57 24.55 -18.93 -18.89
C ILE A 57 24.79 -20.27 -19.60
N HIS A 58 26.01 -20.45 -20.10
CA HIS A 58 26.41 -21.70 -20.75
C HIS A 58 26.62 -22.79 -19.71
N GLU A 59 25.79 -23.84 -19.74
CA GLU A 59 25.72 -24.83 -18.68
C GLU A 59 27.02 -25.62 -18.54
N ASP A 60 27.59 -26.09 -19.66
CA ASP A 60 28.79 -26.94 -19.63
C ASP A 60 30.00 -26.20 -19.07
N SER A 61 30.23 -24.96 -19.51
CA SER A 61 31.30 -24.11 -18.97
C SER A 61 31.07 -23.77 -17.51
N PHE A 62 29.82 -23.49 -17.11
CA PHE A 62 29.49 -23.19 -15.71
C PHE A 62 29.73 -24.40 -14.80
N ARG A 63 29.31 -25.60 -15.24
CA ARG A 63 29.52 -26.86 -14.52
C ARG A 63 30.99 -27.25 -14.44
N GLN A 64 31.78 -26.98 -15.49
CA GLN A 64 33.23 -27.17 -15.45
C GLN A 64 33.88 -26.28 -14.38
N MET A 65 33.58 -24.98 -14.37
CA MET A 65 34.05 -24.05 -13.33
C MET A 65 33.61 -24.46 -11.92
N TYR A 66 32.40 -25.01 -11.80
CA TYR A 66 31.88 -25.54 -10.54
C TYR A 66 32.64 -26.79 -10.06
N GLN A 67 33.02 -27.70 -10.96
CA GLN A 67 33.89 -28.83 -10.62
C GLN A 67 35.28 -28.36 -10.20
N ASP A 68 35.85 -27.38 -10.91
CA ASP A 68 37.16 -26.82 -10.61
C ASP A 68 37.17 -26.09 -9.25
N MET A 69 36.08 -25.42 -8.89
CA MET A 69 35.88 -24.84 -7.56
C MET A 69 35.99 -25.90 -6.45
N TRP A 70 35.38 -27.08 -6.63
CA TRP A 70 35.47 -28.16 -5.65
C TRP A 70 36.86 -28.82 -5.60
N ARG A 71 37.61 -28.81 -6.71
CA ARG A 71 38.98 -29.34 -6.78
C ARG A 71 40.01 -28.39 -6.18
N HIS A 72 39.86 -27.10 -6.40
CA HIS A 72 40.89 -26.10 -6.11
C HIS A 72 40.51 -25.11 -4.99
N GLY A 73 39.25 -25.15 -4.53
CA GLY A 73 38.70 -24.34 -3.45
C GLY A 73 38.10 -23.00 -3.93
N PRO A 74 37.08 -22.46 -3.22
CA PRO A 74 36.33 -21.28 -3.64
C PRO A 74 37.15 -19.99 -3.68
N LYS A 75 38.27 -19.89 -2.95
CA LYS A 75 39.14 -18.70 -2.94
C LYS A 75 39.88 -18.48 -4.27
N ARG A 76 40.01 -19.52 -5.11
CA ARG A 76 40.71 -19.44 -6.40
C ARG A 76 39.78 -19.08 -7.56
N MET A 77 38.47 -19.00 -7.32
CA MET A 77 37.48 -18.65 -8.34
C MET A 77 37.33 -17.14 -8.48
N SER A 78 36.91 -16.68 -9.66
CA SER A 78 36.62 -15.26 -9.87
C SER A 78 35.44 -14.82 -9.01
N LYS A 79 35.53 -13.63 -8.41
CA LYS A 79 34.46 -13.09 -7.55
C LYS A 79 33.13 -12.91 -8.30
N PRO A 80 33.09 -12.43 -9.57
CA PRO A 80 31.83 -12.33 -10.33
C PRO A 80 31.18 -13.70 -10.58
N TRP A 81 31.97 -14.74 -10.83
CA TRP A 81 31.45 -16.09 -10.99
C TRP A 81 30.90 -16.66 -9.67
N LEU A 82 31.63 -16.49 -8.55
CA LEU A 82 31.13 -16.88 -7.23
C LEU A 82 29.87 -16.11 -6.82
N GLY A 83 29.78 -14.83 -7.20
CA GLY A 83 28.59 -14.01 -7.02
C GLY A 83 27.42 -14.57 -7.81
N SER A 84 27.64 -14.93 -9.08
CA SER A 84 26.63 -15.59 -9.93
C SER A 84 26.19 -16.94 -9.36
N LEU A 85 27.12 -17.75 -8.84
CA LEU A 85 26.82 -19.02 -8.17
C LEU A 85 25.93 -18.81 -6.93
N ASN A 86 26.23 -17.81 -6.10
CA ASN A 86 25.40 -17.48 -4.94
C ASN A 86 24.02 -16.94 -5.37
N LEU A 87 23.92 -16.17 -6.45
CA LEU A 87 22.61 -15.73 -6.98
C LEU A 87 21.80 -16.91 -7.53
N ILE A 88 22.45 -17.86 -8.22
CA ILE A 88 21.83 -19.13 -8.64
C ILE A 88 21.30 -19.89 -7.44
N PHE A 89 22.05 -20.00 -6.34
CA PHE A 89 21.58 -20.61 -5.10
C PHE A 89 20.42 -19.83 -4.47
N ALA A 90 20.47 -18.50 -4.47
CA ALA A 90 19.42 -17.65 -3.94
C ALA A 90 18.09 -17.82 -4.71
N LEU A 91 18.17 -17.85 -6.05
CA LEU A 91 17.05 -18.13 -6.93
C LEU A 91 16.52 -19.54 -6.71
N ALA A 92 17.40 -20.56 -6.69
CA ALA A 92 16.99 -21.95 -6.47
C ALA A 92 16.33 -22.18 -5.10
N LYS A 93 16.80 -21.53 -4.03
CA LYS A 93 16.17 -21.64 -2.70
C LYS A 93 14.77 -21.04 -2.61
N ASN A 94 14.42 -20.12 -3.50
CA ASN A 94 13.03 -19.65 -3.59
C ASN A 94 12.07 -20.71 -4.20
N ILE A 95 12.61 -21.82 -4.74
CA ILE A 95 11.88 -22.84 -5.53
C ILE A 95 11.78 -24.19 -4.81
N ILE A 96 12.87 -24.62 -4.13
CA ILE A 96 13.09 -26.01 -3.70
C ILE A 96 12.05 -26.56 -2.71
N THR A 97 11.21 -25.74 -2.05
CA THR A 97 10.35 -26.24 -0.98
C THR A 97 8.93 -25.67 -1.00
N PRO A 98 7.96 -26.39 -1.58
CA PRO A 98 6.52 -26.17 -1.34
C PRO A 98 6.15 -26.37 0.14
N THR A 99 6.92 -27.18 0.88
CA THR A 99 6.60 -27.64 2.24
C THR A 99 7.20 -26.82 3.39
N SER A 100 8.17 -25.93 3.15
CA SER A 100 8.74 -25.07 4.20
C SER A 100 7.98 -23.75 4.31
N PRO A 101 7.79 -23.16 5.50
CA PRO A 101 7.18 -21.82 5.66
C PRO A 101 7.88 -20.74 4.82
N SER A 102 7.12 -19.79 4.26
CA SER A 102 7.65 -18.75 3.35
C SER A 102 8.79 -17.91 3.94
N HIS A 103 8.74 -17.63 5.25
CA HIS A 103 9.76 -16.85 5.96
C HIS A 103 11.13 -17.55 6.01
N GLU A 104 11.16 -18.87 6.21
CA GLU A 104 12.41 -19.64 6.26
C GLU A 104 13.07 -19.70 4.89
N ARG A 105 12.27 -19.82 3.82
CA ARG A 105 12.75 -19.80 2.43
C ARG A 105 13.36 -18.45 2.08
N VAL A 106 12.67 -17.36 2.39
CA VAL A 106 13.14 -15.99 2.16
C VAL A 106 14.42 -15.72 2.96
N SER A 107 14.48 -16.14 4.22
CA SER A 107 15.68 -16.00 5.06
C SER A 107 16.87 -16.79 4.51
N ALA A 108 16.67 -18.05 4.11
CA ALA A 108 17.72 -18.89 3.53
C ALA A 108 18.22 -18.36 2.18
N SER A 109 17.29 -17.90 1.34
CA SER A 109 17.57 -17.28 0.05
C SER A 109 18.36 -15.97 0.21
N ASN A 110 17.95 -15.10 1.14
CA ASN A 110 18.61 -13.83 1.39
C ASN A 110 20.07 -14.00 1.85
N LYS A 111 20.40 -15.06 2.59
CA LYS A 111 21.80 -15.36 2.97
C LYS A 111 22.71 -15.53 1.74
N PHE A 112 22.23 -16.21 0.71
CA PHE A 112 22.99 -16.35 -0.55
C PHE A 112 23.06 -15.04 -1.32
N TYR A 113 21.95 -14.28 -1.38
CA TYR A 113 21.93 -12.96 -2.00
C TYR A 113 22.93 -11.98 -1.36
N GLN A 114 22.96 -11.87 -0.02
CA GLN A 114 23.90 -11.00 0.69
C GLN A 114 25.36 -11.36 0.38
N ARG A 115 25.70 -12.65 0.37
CA ARG A 115 27.04 -13.12 -0.02
C ARG A 115 27.38 -12.75 -1.46
N ALA A 116 26.42 -12.90 -2.38
CA ALA A 116 26.62 -12.46 -3.75
C ALA A 116 26.91 -10.96 -3.82
N MET A 117 26.16 -10.14 -3.08
CA MET A 117 26.37 -8.69 -3.01
C MET A 117 27.76 -8.35 -2.48
N ASP A 118 28.23 -8.98 -1.41
CA ASP A 118 29.58 -8.77 -0.88
C ASP A 118 30.69 -9.14 -1.89
N LEU A 119 30.47 -10.18 -2.70
CA LEU A 119 31.40 -10.60 -3.74
C LEU A 119 31.46 -9.63 -4.92
N ILE A 120 30.32 -9.05 -5.32
CA ILE A 120 30.23 -8.16 -6.49
C ILE A 120 30.37 -6.68 -6.14
N LYS A 121 30.21 -6.27 -4.88
CA LYS A 121 30.32 -4.88 -4.41
C LYS A 121 31.60 -4.15 -4.86
N PRO A 122 32.80 -4.77 -4.86
CA PRO A 122 34.01 -4.12 -5.38
C PRO A 122 33.96 -3.80 -6.88
N TYR A 123 33.13 -4.51 -7.64
CA TYR A 123 32.92 -4.29 -9.07
C TYR A 123 31.82 -3.26 -9.34
N ILE A 124 30.89 -3.07 -8.39
CA ILE A 124 29.91 -1.97 -8.41
C ILE A 124 30.60 -0.62 -8.19
N LEU A 125 31.61 -0.59 -7.30
CA LEU A 125 32.35 0.61 -6.89
C LEU A 125 33.72 0.78 -7.59
N GLY A 126 34.06 -0.07 -8.56
CA GLY A 126 35.37 -0.10 -9.21
C GLY A 126 35.75 1.23 -9.89
N PRO A 127 37.03 1.64 -9.85
CA PRO A 127 37.40 3.05 -9.72
C PRO A 127 37.39 3.81 -11.05
N LEU A 128 36.91 5.06 -10.99
CA LEU A 128 37.17 6.14 -11.96
C LEU A 128 38.66 6.57 -11.99
N SER A 129 39.58 5.80 -11.43
CA SER A 129 41.00 6.10 -11.32
C SER A 129 41.82 4.82 -11.13
N VAL A 130 42.69 4.50 -12.09
CA VAL A 130 44.13 4.18 -11.92
C VAL A 130 44.62 3.45 -13.19
N ASP A 131 45.49 4.17 -13.89
CA ASP A 131 46.70 3.77 -14.61
C ASP A 131 46.71 2.55 -15.55
N LEU A 132 47.04 2.84 -16.82
CA LEU A 132 47.10 1.96 -17.98
C LEU A 132 48.39 1.11 -18.04
N SER A 133 49.17 1.02 -16.97
CA SER A 133 50.60 0.70 -17.03
C SER A 133 51.01 -0.74 -16.67
N THR A 134 50.10 -1.72 -16.55
CA THR A 134 50.50 -3.13 -16.34
C THR A 134 49.82 -4.10 -17.31
N SER A 135 50.54 -4.43 -18.39
CA SER A 135 50.14 -5.31 -19.49
C SER A 135 49.80 -6.77 -19.12
N PHE A 136 49.90 -7.18 -17.85
CA PHE A 136 49.52 -8.53 -17.41
C PHE A 136 48.05 -8.62 -16.93
N VAL A 137 47.40 -7.49 -16.63
CA VAL A 137 46.02 -7.45 -16.10
C VAL A 137 44.98 -7.37 -17.22
N LEU A 138 45.38 -7.03 -18.44
CA LEU A 138 44.48 -6.93 -19.60
C LEU A 138 43.95 -8.30 -20.07
N PHE A 139 44.75 -9.38 -19.97
CA PHE A 139 44.36 -10.71 -20.45
C PHE A 139 43.32 -11.40 -19.55
N SER A 140 43.40 -11.23 -18.21
CA SER A 140 42.41 -11.79 -17.26
C SER A 140 41.14 -10.93 -17.12
N LYS A 141 41.19 -9.67 -17.57
CA LYS A 141 40.04 -8.76 -17.62
C LYS A 141 39.07 -9.12 -18.75
N PHE A 142 39.53 -9.47 -19.96
CA PHE A 142 38.63 -9.83 -21.06
C PHE A 142 37.72 -11.05 -20.77
N PHE A 143 38.21 -12.04 -20.04
CA PHE A 143 37.46 -13.25 -19.68
C PHE A 143 36.47 -13.05 -18.51
N SER A 144 36.73 -12.12 -17.60
CA SER A 144 35.94 -11.96 -16.37
C SER A 144 34.74 -11.02 -16.49
N TRP A 145 34.65 -10.23 -17.56
CA TRP A 145 33.68 -9.15 -17.65
C TRP A 145 32.25 -9.57 -18.06
N PRO A 146 32.02 -10.55 -18.97
CA PRO A 146 30.69 -11.07 -19.22
C PRO A 146 30.01 -11.64 -17.95
N LEU A 147 30.82 -12.20 -17.05
CA LEU A 147 30.37 -12.74 -15.76
C LEU A 147 29.81 -11.64 -14.82
N SER A 148 30.30 -10.40 -14.93
CA SER A 148 29.76 -9.28 -14.14
C SER A 148 28.36 -8.86 -14.61
N VAL A 149 28.15 -8.83 -15.93
CA VAL A 149 26.83 -8.57 -16.54
C VAL A 149 25.85 -9.68 -16.15
N GLN A 150 26.27 -10.95 -16.22
CA GLN A 150 25.48 -12.09 -15.75
C GLN A 150 25.10 -11.95 -14.26
N ALA A 151 26.05 -11.60 -13.40
CA ALA A 151 25.77 -11.41 -11.97
C ALA A 151 24.76 -10.27 -11.72
N TYR A 152 24.90 -9.14 -12.42
CA TYR A 152 23.94 -8.03 -12.29
C TYR A 152 22.55 -8.41 -12.79
N LEU A 153 22.44 -9.10 -13.92
CA LEU A 153 21.16 -9.54 -14.47
C LEU A 153 20.50 -10.63 -13.60
N LEU A 154 21.27 -11.55 -13.02
CA LEU A 154 20.77 -12.50 -12.02
C LEU A 154 20.27 -11.78 -10.75
N ALA A 155 20.95 -10.73 -10.31
CA ALA A 155 20.51 -9.91 -9.19
C ALA A 155 19.21 -9.16 -9.49
N VAL A 156 19.02 -8.69 -10.73
CA VAL A 156 17.77 -8.10 -11.21
C VAL A 156 16.62 -9.10 -11.06
N ILE A 157 16.75 -10.32 -11.61
CA ILE A 157 15.71 -11.37 -11.50
C ILE A 157 15.39 -11.66 -10.03
N TYR A 158 16.40 -11.80 -9.19
CA TYR A 158 16.21 -12.04 -7.76
C TYR A 158 15.40 -10.93 -7.09
N LEU A 159 15.78 -9.67 -7.35
CA LEU A 159 15.19 -8.50 -6.72
C LEU A 159 13.78 -8.18 -7.23
N GLU A 160 13.42 -8.57 -8.46
CA GLU A 160 12.06 -8.45 -8.99
C GLU A 160 11.04 -9.26 -8.16
N GLY A 161 11.49 -10.35 -7.53
CA GLY A 161 10.73 -11.12 -6.55
C GLY A 161 10.63 -10.50 -5.15
N THR A 162 11.17 -9.29 -4.95
CA THR A 162 11.20 -8.58 -3.66
C THR A 162 10.50 -7.21 -3.74
N THR A 163 10.34 -6.54 -2.60
CA THR A 163 9.78 -5.17 -2.54
C THR A 163 10.78 -4.07 -2.96
N SER A 164 11.99 -4.42 -3.39
CA SER A 164 13.11 -3.49 -3.60
C SER A 164 13.22 -2.92 -5.03
N SER A 165 12.19 -2.22 -5.51
CA SER A 165 12.15 -1.68 -6.89
C SER A 165 13.29 -0.71 -7.24
N SER A 166 13.81 0.04 -6.27
CA SER A 166 14.96 0.95 -6.46
C SER A 166 16.25 0.19 -6.75
N LEU A 167 16.48 -0.95 -6.09
CA LEU A 167 17.66 -1.78 -6.31
C LEU A 167 17.58 -2.50 -7.65
N VAL A 168 16.40 -2.99 -8.06
CA VAL A 168 16.19 -3.59 -9.38
C VAL A 168 16.69 -2.66 -10.50
N TRP A 169 16.24 -1.40 -10.47
CA TRP A 169 16.66 -0.42 -11.47
C TRP A 169 18.16 -0.08 -11.40
N THR A 170 18.72 -0.04 -10.20
CA THR A 170 20.15 0.23 -10.00
C THR A 170 21.01 -0.86 -10.63
N PHE A 171 20.72 -2.12 -10.34
CA PHE A 171 21.44 -3.26 -10.91
C PHE A 171 21.24 -3.38 -12.42
N HIS A 172 20.03 -3.09 -12.91
CA HIS A 172 19.79 -3.02 -14.34
C HIS A 172 20.63 -1.93 -15.02
N GLY A 173 20.68 -0.72 -14.45
CA GLY A 173 21.53 0.35 -14.96
C GLY A 173 23.02 -0.01 -14.98
N LEU A 174 23.50 -0.74 -13.96
CA LEU A 174 24.87 -1.26 -13.93
C LEU A 174 25.11 -2.33 -15.01
N ALA A 175 24.14 -3.22 -15.26
CA ALA A 175 24.22 -4.22 -16.31
C ALA A 175 24.29 -3.56 -17.69
N VAL A 176 23.41 -2.60 -17.98
CA VAL A 176 23.38 -1.86 -19.25
C VAL A 176 24.68 -1.08 -19.47
N LYS A 177 25.14 -0.34 -18.45
CA LYS A 177 26.41 0.39 -18.52
C LYS A 177 27.59 -0.54 -18.82
N SER A 178 27.67 -1.66 -18.11
CA SER A 178 28.74 -2.65 -18.30
C SER A 178 28.66 -3.30 -19.68
N ALA A 179 27.46 -3.59 -20.18
CA ALA A 179 27.26 -4.15 -21.52
C ALA A 179 27.72 -3.20 -22.63
N TYR A 180 27.46 -1.89 -22.49
CA TYR A 180 27.99 -0.88 -23.41
C TYR A 180 29.52 -0.77 -23.34
N GLN A 181 30.09 -0.71 -22.14
CA GLN A 181 31.55 -0.68 -21.95
C GLN A 181 32.25 -1.91 -22.54
N LEU A 182 31.55 -3.05 -22.56
CA LEU A 182 32.02 -4.29 -23.14
C LEU A 182 31.85 -4.42 -24.65
N GLY A 183 31.15 -3.49 -25.28
CA GLY A 183 30.81 -3.59 -26.69
C GLY A 183 29.83 -4.72 -27.00
N LEU A 184 29.03 -5.21 -26.03
CA LEU A 184 28.09 -6.32 -26.26
C LEU A 184 27.03 -6.01 -27.32
N HIS A 185 26.81 -4.72 -27.63
CA HIS A 185 25.86 -4.22 -28.62
C HIS A 185 26.40 -4.17 -30.06
N SER A 186 27.70 -4.39 -30.27
CA SER A 186 28.38 -4.23 -31.56
C SER A 186 28.91 -5.55 -32.11
N ILE A 187 29.05 -5.65 -33.43
CA ILE A 187 29.57 -6.82 -34.18
C ILE A 187 31.09 -6.67 -34.46
N THR A 188 31.79 -5.75 -33.80
CA THR A 188 33.19 -5.40 -34.16
C THR A 188 34.24 -6.48 -33.84
N SER A 189 34.55 -7.29 -34.85
CA SER A 189 35.88 -7.63 -35.45
C SER A 189 37.09 -7.90 -34.54
N ALA A 190 37.04 -8.96 -33.75
CA ALA A 190 38.24 -9.72 -33.37
C ALA A 190 37.79 -11.17 -33.10
N ASP A 191 37.90 -12.07 -34.09
CA ASP A 191 37.37 -13.46 -34.12
C ASP A 191 37.39 -14.16 -32.75
N PRO A 192 36.35 -14.01 -31.91
CA PRO A 192 36.22 -14.77 -30.68
C PRO A 192 35.76 -16.17 -31.06
N PRO A 193 36.01 -17.18 -30.21
CA PRO A 193 35.36 -18.47 -30.33
C PRO A 193 33.84 -18.30 -30.49
N GLU A 194 33.22 -19.11 -31.33
CA GLU A 194 31.81 -19.01 -31.70
C GLU A 194 30.86 -19.01 -30.47
N LEU A 195 31.23 -19.76 -29.43
CA LEU A 195 30.53 -19.78 -28.14
C LEU A 195 30.55 -18.42 -27.42
N ASP A 196 31.68 -17.71 -27.43
CA ASP A 196 31.82 -16.41 -26.78
C ASP A 196 31.00 -15.34 -27.51
N CYS A 197 30.97 -15.40 -28.84
CA CYS A 197 30.08 -14.58 -29.66
C CYS A 197 28.61 -14.78 -29.26
N GLU A 198 28.19 -16.03 -29.09
CA GLU A 198 26.82 -16.37 -28.74
C GLU A 198 26.48 -15.93 -27.30
N ILE A 199 27.37 -16.16 -26.32
CA ILE A 199 27.18 -15.67 -24.94
C ILE A 199 26.99 -14.15 -24.92
N ARG A 200 27.85 -13.41 -25.62
CA ARG A 200 27.78 -11.94 -25.69
C ARG A 200 26.47 -11.45 -26.30
N LYS A 201 26.05 -12.08 -27.39
CA LYS A 201 24.79 -11.79 -28.10
C LYS A 201 23.58 -12.03 -27.19
N ARG A 202 23.54 -13.17 -26.50
CA ARG A 202 22.45 -13.51 -25.56
C ARG A 202 22.40 -12.56 -24.37
N LEU A 203 23.55 -12.18 -23.81
CA LEU A 203 23.63 -11.20 -22.73
C LEU A 203 23.13 -9.81 -23.15
N TRP A 204 23.47 -9.36 -24.34
CA TRP A 204 22.94 -8.11 -24.88
C TRP A 204 21.41 -8.15 -24.99
N HIS A 205 20.87 -9.22 -25.56
CA HIS A 205 19.43 -9.40 -25.67
C HIS A 205 18.74 -9.50 -24.31
N TRP A 206 19.36 -10.13 -23.31
CA TRP A 206 18.83 -10.16 -21.94
C TRP A 206 18.81 -8.76 -21.30
N CYS A 207 19.85 -7.94 -21.51
CA CYS A 207 19.82 -6.53 -21.11
C CYS A 207 18.65 -5.78 -21.77
N VAL A 208 18.45 -5.95 -23.08
CA VAL A 208 17.35 -5.30 -23.81
C VAL A 208 15.99 -5.74 -23.28
N MET A 209 15.79 -7.05 -23.09
CA MET A 209 14.54 -7.61 -22.59
C MET A 209 14.19 -7.04 -21.21
N ASN A 210 15.12 -7.08 -20.26
CA ASN A 210 14.92 -6.49 -18.93
C ASN A 210 14.65 -4.99 -19.04
N ASP A 211 15.36 -4.26 -19.90
CA ASP A 211 15.14 -2.83 -20.09
C ASP A 211 13.71 -2.51 -20.52
N ARG A 212 13.16 -3.30 -21.45
CA ARG A 212 11.77 -3.15 -21.92
C ARG A 212 10.76 -3.50 -20.83
N PHE A 213 10.91 -4.65 -20.18
CA PHE A 213 9.97 -5.07 -19.13
C PHE A 213 9.97 -4.11 -17.95
N LEU A 214 11.15 -3.69 -17.48
CA LEU A 214 11.28 -2.74 -16.36
C LEU A 214 10.76 -1.35 -16.73
N SER A 215 10.96 -0.90 -17.97
CA SER A 215 10.42 0.38 -18.44
C SER A 215 8.89 0.39 -18.44
N VAL A 216 8.27 -0.71 -18.89
CA VAL A 216 6.81 -0.86 -18.84
C VAL A 216 6.30 -0.96 -17.40
N ALA A 217 6.94 -1.80 -16.57
CA ALA A 217 6.52 -2.07 -15.20
C ALA A 217 6.68 -0.85 -14.26
N TYR A 218 7.71 -0.02 -14.47
CA TYR A 218 8.02 1.13 -13.61
C TYR A 218 7.73 2.49 -14.24
N GLY A 219 7.24 2.54 -15.48
CA GLY A 219 6.98 3.78 -16.20
C GLY A 219 8.23 4.63 -16.43
N ARG A 220 9.41 4.01 -16.51
CA ARG A 220 10.70 4.71 -16.69
C ARG A 220 11.10 4.71 -18.16
N PRO A 221 11.85 5.73 -18.63
CA PRO A 221 12.43 5.69 -19.96
C PRO A 221 13.39 4.50 -20.12
N PRO A 222 13.35 3.78 -21.25
CA PRO A 222 14.33 2.74 -21.56
C PRO A 222 15.77 3.28 -21.56
N LEU A 223 16.70 2.54 -20.96
CA LEU A 223 18.13 2.90 -20.96
C LEU A 223 18.82 2.53 -22.28
N ILE A 224 18.27 1.57 -23.02
CA ILE A 224 18.77 1.12 -24.32
C ILE A 224 17.84 1.65 -25.42
N PRO A 225 18.26 2.67 -26.20
CA PRO A 225 17.53 3.12 -27.37
C PRO A 225 17.27 1.97 -28.36
N LEU A 226 16.06 1.90 -28.95
CA LEU A 226 15.69 0.80 -29.84
C LEU A 226 16.60 0.70 -31.07
N ASN A 227 17.08 1.83 -31.59
CA ASN A 227 18.02 1.88 -32.72
C ASN A 227 19.43 1.34 -32.40
N HIS A 228 19.74 1.05 -31.13
CA HIS A 228 20.97 0.36 -30.70
C HIS A 228 20.82 -1.17 -30.67
N VAL A 229 19.59 -1.69 -30.76
CA VAL A 229 19.31 -3.12 -30.79
C VAL A 229 19.44 -3.63 -32.24
N ARG A 230 20.68 -3.87 -32.67
CA ARG A 230 21.00 -4.22 -34.08
C ARG A 230 21.45 -5.66 -34.30
N LEU A 231 21.69 -6.41 -33.21
CA LEU A 231 22.14 -7.79 -33.31
C LEU A 231 21.01 -8.69 -33.82
N GLN A 232 21.37 -9.63 -34.69
CA GLN A 232 20.46 -10.66 -35.19
C GLN A 232 20.02 -11.62 -34.07
N ASN A 233 19.03 -12.46 -34.38
CA ASN A 233 18.54 -13.51 -33.49
C ASN A 233 19.67 -14.48 -33.08
N CYS A 234 19.47 -15.13 -31.94
CA CYS A 234 20.42 -16.09 -31.38
C CYS A 234 20.39 -17.40 -32.19
N SER A 235 21.56 -17.99 -32.46
CA SER A 235 21.70 -19.19 -33.29
C SER A 235 21.81 -20.46 -32.43
N SER A 236 21.56 -21.61 -33.07
CA SER A 236 21.49 -22.93 -32.43
C SER A 236 22.84 -23.54 -32.07
N HIS A 237 23.90 -22.76 -31.84
CA HIS A 237 25.14 -23.32 -31.30
C HIS A 237 24.83 -24.00 -29.97
N ALA A 238 25.32 -25.22 -29.84
CA ALA A 238 25.03 -26.10 -28.72
C ALA A 238 25.44 -25.43 -27.40
N PHE A 239 24.46 -24.82 -26.73
CA PHE A 239 24.61 -24.24 -25.39
C PHE A 239 24.52 -25.32 -24.28
N SER A 240 24.47 -26.58 -24.71
CA SER A 240 24.42 -27.81 -23.92
C SER A 240 24.94 -28.96 -24.81
N SER A 241 25.72 -29.87 -24.23
CA SER A 241 26.25 -31.09 -24.85
C SER A 241 25.21 -32.21 -25.06
N THR A 242 23.90 -31.92 -24.90
CA THR A 242 22.82 -32.88 -25.17
C THR A 242 22.41 -32.92 -26.65
N PRO A 243 22.04 -34.09 -27.21
CA PRO A 243 21.62 -34.23 -28.61
C PRO A 243 20.40 -33.36 -28.96
N ALA A 244 20.28 -33.03 -30.24
CA ALA A 244 19.62 -31.86 -30.85
C ALA A 244 18.13 -31.58 -30.54
N ASP A 245 17.40 -32.42 -29.81
CA ASP A 245 15.94 -32.29 -29.73
C ASP A 245 15.45 -31.41 -28.55
N ALA A 246 16.15 -31.37 -27.42
CA ALA A 246 15.79 -30.56 -26.25
C ALA A 246 16.32 -29.09 -26.25
N PRO A 247 17.52 -28.77 -26.81
CA PRO A 247 18.01 -27.38 -26.89
C PRO A 247 17.20 -26.45 -27.82
N SER A 248 16.26 -27.00 -28.60
CA SER A 248 15.51 -26.30 -29.64
C SER A 248 14.38 -25.40 -29.11
N SER A 249 13.67 -25.82 -28.06
CA SER A 249 12.47 -25.13 -27.56
C SER A 249 12.79 -23.90 -26.71
N SER A 250 13.81 -23.98 -25.85
CA SER A 250 14.33 -22.87 -25.05
C SER A 250 14.82 -21.72 -25.92
N LEU A 251 15.61 -22.02 -26.95
CA LEU A 251 16.12 -21.03 -27.88
C LEU A 251 15.00 -20.40 -28.72
N ALA A 252 14.07 -21.22 -29.20
CA ALA A 252 12.89 -20.73 -29.93
C ALA A 252 12.07 -19.75 -29.07
N TYR A 253 11.85 -20.07 -27.79
CA TYR A 253 11.19 -19.19 -26.84
C TYR A 253 11.97 -17.89 -26.60
N PHE A 254 13.30 -17.98 -26.42
CA PHE A 254 14.14 -16.80 -26.22
C PHE A 254 14.11 -15.87 -27.44
N ASN A 255 14.20 -16.41 -28.66
CA ASN A 255 14.06 -15.63 -29.90
C ASN A 255 12.65 -15.04 -30.07
N ALA A 256 11.61 -15.76 -29.65
CA ALA A 256 10.25 -15.23 -29.61
C ALA A 256 10.14 -14.04 -28.64
N LEU A 257 10.79 -14.10 -27.47
CA LEU A 257 10.82 -12.96 -26.54
C LEU A 257 11.64 -11.78 -27.05
N ILE A 258 12.78 -12.01 -27.72
CA ILE A 258 13.58 -10.93 -28.33
C ILE A 258 12.71 -10.15 -29.31
N SER A 259 12.03 -10.84 -30.21
CA SER A 259 11.13 -10.20 -31.19
C SER A 259 9.94 -9.51 -30.53
N LEU A 260 9.31 -10.12 -29.52
CA LEU A 260 8.21 -9.50 -28.77
C LEU A 260 8.65 -8.23 -28.04
N THR A 261 9.82 -8.25 -27.41
CA THR A 261 10.37 -7.09 -26.69
C THR A 261 10.77 -5.95 -27.63
N HIS A 262 11.10 -6.25 -28.88
CA HIS A 262 11.25 -5.24 -29.93
C HIS A 262 9.92 -4.51 -30.20
N ILE A 263 8.82 -5.26 -30.33
CA ILE A 263 7.47 -4.69 -30.51
C ILE A 263 7.03 -3.90 -29.27
N ILE A 264 7.32 -4.39 -28.06
CA ILE A 264 7.07 -3.65 -26.81
C ILE A 264 7.86 -2.33 -26.80
N GLY A 265 9.14 -2.34 -27.18
CA GLY A 265 9.95 -1.12 -27.28
C GLY A 265 9.37 -0.13 -28.28
N SER A 266 9.01 -0.62 -29.47
CA SER A 266 8.33 0.16 -30.50
C SER A 266 7.02 0.77 -29.98
N THR A 267 6.25 0.02 -29.19
CA THR A 267 5.02 0.50 -28.54
C THR A 267 5.33 1.60 -27.52
N VAL A 268 6.32 1.42 -26.65
CA VAL A 268 6.73 2.42 -25.65
C VAL A 268 7.18 3.72 -26.33
N ASP A 269 7.95 3.62 -27.42
CA ASP A 269 8.39 4.79 -28.17
C ASP A 269 7.21 5.48 -28.90
N GLN A 270 6.41 4.72 -29.65
CA GLN A 270 5.37 5.26 -30.51
C GLN A 270 4.10 5.69 -29.78
N MET A 271 3.73 5.02 -28.68
CA MET A 271 2.46 5.25 -27.97
C MET A 271 2.64 5.98 -26.64
N TYR A 272 3.86 5.99 -26.08
CA TYR A 272 4.15 6.60 -24.77
C TYR A 272 5.28 7.64 -24.81
N GLY A 273 5.85 7.93 -25.98
CA GLY A 273 6.96 8.89 -26.13
C GLY A 273 8.18 8.45 -25.31
N SER A 274 8.50 7.16 -25.34
CA SER A 274 9.58 6.56 -24.54
C SER A 274 9.39 6.76 -23.03
N ASN A 275 8.14 6.80 -22.55
CA ASN A 275 7.74 7.15 -21.19
C ASN A 275 8.11 8.58 -20.75
N LEU A 276 8.53 9.44 -21.69
CA LEU A 276 8.78 10.87 -21.45
C LEU A 276 7.54 11.72 -21.78
N GLY A 277 6.52 11.12 -22.40
CA GLY A 277 5.38 11.82 -22.98
C GLY A 277 5.69 12.43 -24.34
N PHE A 278 4.68 12.97 -25.00
CA PHE A 278 4.84 13.64 -26.30
C PHE A 278 4.92 15.15 -26.10
N ALA A 279 5.84 15.80 -26.83
CA ALA A 279 5.93 17.27 -26.88
C ALA A 279 4.69 17.94 -27.49
N SER A 280 3.90 17.21 -28.28
CA SER A 280 2.64 17.67 -28.84
C SER A 280 1.61 16.54 -28.87
N PRO A 281 0.30 16.84 -28.74
CA PRO A 281 -0.74 15.82 -28.82
C PRO A 281 -0.71 15.09 -30.17
N VAL A 282 -0.69 13.75 -30.14
CA VAL A 282 -0.79 12.93 -31.35
C VAL A 282 -2.21 13.04 -31.90
N SER A 283 -2.37 13.32 -33.20
CA SER A 283 -3.69 13.37 -33.83
C SER A 283 -4.39 12.02 -33.78
N MET A 284 -5.73 12.00 -33.85
CA MET A 284 -6.49 10.74 -33.82
C MET A 284 -6.17 9.83 -35.01
N SER A 285 -5.98 10.37 -36.21
CA SER A 285 -5.61 9.60 -37.40
C SER A 285 -4.25 8.91 -37.24
N GLU A 286 -3.26 9.66 -36.75
CA GLU A 286 -1.92 9.13 -36.49
C GLU A 286 -1.92 8.11 -35.36
N PHE A 287 -2.71 8.33 -34.32
CA PHE A 287 -2.86 7.42 -33.20
C PHE A 287 -3.48 6.08 -33.61
N VAL A 288 -4.54 6.11 -34.42
CA VAL A 288 -5.17 4.89 -34.97
C VAL A 288 -4.20 4.15 -35.88
N ARG A 289 -3.48 4.87 -36.75
CA ARG A 289 -2.44 4.28 -37.60
C ARG A 289 -1.39 3.53 -36.78
N ARG A 290 -0.92 4.11 -35.68
CA ARG A 290 0.06 3.48 -34.76
C ARG A 290 -0.51 2.23 -34.07
N ILE A 291 -1.76 2.29 -33.59
CA ILE A 291 -2.42 1.11 -33.00
C ILE A 291 -2.54 -0.02 -34.02
N SER A 292 -3.05 0.27 -35.21
CA SER A 292 -3.24 -0.74 -36.26
C SER A 292 -1.92 -1.39 -36.68
N GLU A 293 -0.86 -0.59 -36.85
CA GLU A 293 0.48 -1.08 -37.17
C GLU A 293 1.02 -2.01 -36.07
N LEU A 294 0.94 -1.59 -34.80
CA LEU A 294 1.44 -2.39 -33.68
C LEU A 294 0.61 -3.66 -33.44
N GLN A 295 -0.71 -3.59 -33.62
CA GLN A 295 -1.57 -4.77 -33.57
C GLN A 295 -1.24 -5.75 -34.70
N TRP A 296 -1.01 -5.25 -35.93
CA TRP A 296 -0.59 -6.09 -37.04
C TRP A 296 0.75 -6.77 -36.75
N GLN A 297 1.74 -6.04 -36.22
CA GLN A 297 3.03 -6.63 -35.81
C GLN A 297 2.86 -7.71 -34.74
N LEU A 298 1.98 -7.50 -33.75
CA LEU A 298 1.68 -8.51 -32.73
C LEU A 298 0.99 -9.76 -33.32
N SER A 299 0.05 -9.58 -34.25
CA SER A 299 -0.59 -10.70 -34.95
C SER A 299 0.42 -11.47 -35.80
N GLN A 300 1.25 -10.79 -36.58
CA GLN A 300 2.32 -11.42 -37.35
C GLN A 300 3.32 -12.15 -36.46
N TRP A 301 3.65 -11.58 -35.31
CA TRP A 301 4.51 -12.25 -34.33
C TRP A 301 3.88 -13.55 -33.83
N GLN A 302 2.58 -13.55 -33.51
CA GLN A 302 1.84 -14.73 -33.07
C GLN A 302 1.78 -15.80 -34.17
N ASP A 303 1.50 -15.41 -35.42
CA ASP A 303 1.39 -16.33 -36.57
C ASP A 303 2.73 -16.98 -36.93
N ASN A 304 3.85 -16.31 -36.65
CA ASN A 304 5.19 -16.81 -36.93
C ASN A 304 5.80 -17.65 -35.78
N LEU A 305 5.06 -17.87 -34.69
CA LEU A 305 5.53 -18.76 -33.63
C LEU A 305 5.58 -20.21 -34.13
N PRO A 306 6.61 -21.00 -33.76
CA PRO A 306 6.58 -22.44 -33.99
C PRO A 306 5.34 -23.07 -33.35
N HIS A 307 4.74 -24.08 -34.00
CA HIS A 307 3.49 -24.71 -33.52
C HIS A 307 3.58 -25.15 -32.04
N PHE A 308 4.73 -25.64 -31.60
CA PHE A 308 4.93 -26.09 -30.21
C PHE A 308 5.02 -24.93 -29.19
N LEU A 309 5.14 -23.67 -29.62
CA LEU A 309 5.16 -22.46 -28.78
C LEU A 309 3.91 -21.59 -28.95
N GLU A 310 2.88 -22.08 -29.63
CA GLU A 310 1.61 -21.36 -29.77
C GLU A 310 1.07 -20.90 -28.42
N THR A 311 0.58 -19.67 -28.39
CA THR A 311 0.03 -19.08 -27.17
C THR A 311 -1.16 -19.87 -26.68
N VAL A 312 -1.24 -20.08 -25.36
CA VAL A 312 -2.34 -20.78 -24.70
C VAL A 312 -3.64 -20.00 -24.92
N THR A 313 -4.65 -20.72 -25.40
CA THR A 313 -5.96 -20.13 -25.74
C THR A 313 -6.95 -20.22 -24.59
N TYR A 314 -8.01 -19.42 -24.68
CA TYR A 314 -9.12 -19.44 -23.73
C TYR A 314 -9.78 -20.83 -23.71
N GLY A 315 -9.89 -21.44 -22.53
CA GLY A 315 -10.49 -22.78 -22.38
C GLY A 315 -9.58 -23.97 -22.66
N GLU A 316 -8.33 -23.77 -23.12
CA GLU A 316 -7.39 -24.87 -23.37
C GLU A 316 -7.04 -25.63 -22.07
N SER A 317 -7.02 -26.96 -22.15
CA SER A 317 -6.54 -27.85 -21.09
C SER A 317 -5.03 -28.08 -21.28
N LEU A 318 -4.24 -27.81 -20.24
CA LEU A 318 -2.79 -27.95 -20.29
C LEU A 318 -2.38 -29.41 -20.08
N ASN A 319 -1.46 -29.92 -20.93
CA ASN A 319 -0.85 -31.23 -20.73
C ASN A 319 0.30 -31.15 -19.71
N TYR A 320 0.23 -31.98 -18.68
CA TYR A 320 1.19 -32.03 -17.57
C TYR A 320 2.12 -33.26 -17.63
N ASP A 321 2.15 -33.95 -18.77
CA ASP A 321 3.06 -35.08 -18.99
C ASP A 321 4.54 -34.65 -18.84
N PRO A 322 5.34 -35.30 -17.98
CA PRO A 322 6.75 -34.97 -17.76
C PRO A 322 7.59 -34.84 -19.04
N MET A 323 7.27 -35.59 -20.10
CA MET A 323 7.99 -35.53 -21.37
C MET A 323 7.72 -34.24 -22.17
N SER A 324 6.62 -33.53 -21.89
CA SER A 324 6.22 -32.29 -22.57
C SER A 324 6.16 -31.05 -21.66
N LEU A 325 6.45 -31.23 -20.37
CA LEU A 325 6.27 -30.22 -19.32
C LEU A 325 7.05 -28.94 -19.61
N ASP A 326 8.27 -29.03 -20.13
CA ASP A 326 9.09 -27.85 -20.43
C ASP A 326 8.50 -27.00 -21.56
N VAL A 327 7.94 -27.63 -22.60
CA VAL A 327 7.24 -26.92 -23.68
C VAL A 327 5.96 -26.26 -23.14
N THR A 328 5.19 -26.99 -22.32
CA THR A 328 4.00 -26.43 -21.64
C THR A 328 4.37 -25.21 -20.79
N ARG A 329 5.46 -25.27 -20.02
CA ARG A 329 5.97 -24.14 -19.23
C ARG A 329 6.27 -22.93 -20.12
N LEU A 330 7.02 -23.12 -21.20
CA LEU A 330 7.38 -22.04 -22.11
C LEU A 330 6.13 -21.38 -22.75
N ARG A 331 5.16 -22.17 -23.20
CA ARG A 331 3.87 -21.64 -23.72
C ARG A 331 3.12 -20.82 -22.68
N VAL A 332 3.00 -21.35 -21.47
CA VAL A 332 2.30 -20.72 -20.34
C VAL A 332 2.97 -19.42 -19.92
N LEU A 333 4.30 -19.32 -20.04
CA LEU A 333 5.06 -18.11 -19.72
C LEU A 333 5.06 -17.08 -20.86
N LEU A 334 5.01 -17.55 -22.11
CA LEU A 334 5.00 -16.69 -23.30
C LEU A 334 3.65 -15.97 -23.46
N SER A 335 2.56 -16.68 -23.14
CA SER A 335 1.20 -16.21 -23.42
C SER A 335 0.82 -14.94 -22.64
N PRO A 336 1.04 -14.83 -21.32
CA PRO A 336 0.78 -13.59 -20.58
C PRO A 336 1.61 -12.41 -21.09
N ARG A 337 2.84 -12.64 -21.56
CA ARG A 337 3.70 -11.59 -22.11
C ARG A 337 3.16 -11.05 -23.43
N TYR A 338 2.70 -11.94 -24.31
CA TYR A 338 2.02 -11.56 -25.55
C TYR A 338 0.74 -10.78 -25.28
N GLN A 339 -0.12 -11.29 -24.39
CA GLN A 339 -1.36 -10.59 -24.02
C GLN A 339 -1.08 -9.24 -23.37
N GLY A 340 -0.05 -9.16 -22.51
CA GLY A 340 0.42 -7.91 -21.92
C GLY A 340 0.90 -6.89 -22.96
N ALA A 341 1.57 -7.34 -24.02
CA ALA A 341 1.94 -6.47 -25.14
C ALA A 341 0.71 -5.95 -25.90
N CYS A 342 -0.29 -6.80 -26.16
CA CYS A 342 -1.57 -6.38 -26.73
C CYS A 342 -2.27 -5.31 -25.85
N VAL A 343 -2.30 -5.54 -24.53
CA VAL A 343 -2.83 -4.58 -23.56
C VAL A 343 -2.06 -3.26 -23.61
N LEU A 344 -0.72 -3.30 -23.71
CA LEU A 344 0.12 -2.11 -23.80
C LEU A 344 -0.17 -1.27 -25.05
N VAL A 345 -0.42 -1.91 -26.20
CA VAL A 345 -0.78 -1.20 -27.45
C VAL A 345 -2.15 -0.53 -27.34
N LEU A 346 -3.11 -1.22 -26.72
CA LEU A 346 -4.50 -0.77 -26.67
C LEU A 346 -4.77 0.23 -25.54
N ARG A 347 -4.11 0.10 -24.38
CA ARG A 347 -4.34 0.91 -23.18
C ARG A 347 -4.42 2.43 -23.43
N PRO A 348 -3.62 3.05 -24.32
CA PRO A 348 -3.74 4.47 -24.63
C PRO A 348 -5.12 4.90 -25.15
N ILE A 349 -5.89 4.01 -25.80
CA ILE A 349 -7.26 4.33 -26.28
C ILE A 349 -8.18 4.64 -25.09
N LEU A 350 -8.08 3.82 -24.04
CA LEU A 350 -8.84 4.00 -22.80
C LEU A 350 -8.45 5.32 -22.15
N ARG A 351 -7.17 5.68 -22.17
CA ARG A 351 -6.70 6.97 -21.64
C ARG A 351 -7.33 8.16 -22.37
N ARG A 352 -7.58 8.06 -23.69
CA ARG A 352 -8.30 9.09 -24.46
C ARG A 352 -9.77 9.17 -24.12
N PHE A 353 -10.45 8.03 -23.94
CA PHE A 353 -11.83 7.99 -23.45
C PHE A 353 -12.00 8.66 -22.08
N LEU A 354 -10.97 8.55 -21.23
CA LEU A 354 -10.96 9.10 -19.88
C LEU A 354 -10.36 10.51 -19.81
N ALA A 355 -9.91 11.08 -20.93
CA ALA A 355 -9.24 12.38 -20.94
C ALA A 355 -10.24 13.53 -20.70
N PRO A 356 -9.93 14.51 -19.82
CA PRO A 356 -10.81 15.65 -19.55
C PRO A 356 -11.14 16.52 -20.77
N SER A 357 -10.28 16.48 -21.80
CA SER A 357 -10.46 17.19 -23.08
C SER A 357 -11.53 16.55 -23.97
N CYS A 358 -11.94 15.32 -23.72
CA CYS A 358 -12.92 14.59 -24.51
C CYS A 358 -14.35 14.96 -24.06
N LYS A 359 -14.88 16.06 -24.61
CA LYS A 359 -16.26 16.49 -24.34
C LYS A 359 -17.25 15.70 -25.23
N PRO A 360 -18.50 15.46 -24.76
CA PRO A 360 -19.53 14.72 -25.52
C PRO A 360 -19.89 15.29 -26.90
N THR A 361 -19.46 16.51 -27.21
CA THR A 361 -19.72 17.21 -28.47
C THR A 361 -18.49 17.30 -29.39
N SER A 362 -17.35 16.75 -28.98
CA SER A 362 -16.12 16.80 -29.79
C SER A 362 -16.13 15.76 -30.91
N SER A 363 -15.50 16.08 -32.04
CA SER A 363 -15.29 15.12 -33.14
C SER A 363 -14.51 13.88 -32.68
N GLU A 364 -13.58 14.05 -31.73
CA GLU A 364 -12.85 12.96 -31.07
C GLU A 364 -13.78 12.04 -30.27
N TRP A 365 -14.72 12.59 -29.50
CA TRP A 365 -15.72 11.80 -28.76
C TRP A 365 -16.63 10.98 -29.69
N ASN A 366 -17.14 11.60 -30.77
CA ASN A 366 -18.00 10.90 -31.73
C ASN A 366 -17.27 9.73 -32.39
N TRP A 367 -15.99 9.91 -32.73
CA TRP A 367 -15.16 8.83 -33.26
C TRP A 367 -14.91 7.75 -32.21
N LEU A 368 -14.56 8.13 -30.98
CA LEU A 368 -14.33 7.18 -29.88
C LEU A 368 -15.58 6.34 -29.59
N GLN A 369 -16.77 6.95 -29.54
CA GLN A 369 -18.02 6.18 -29.39
C GLN A 369 -18.27 5.22 -30.54
N SER A 370 -18.02 5.66 -31.78
CA SER A 370 -18.37 4.89 -32.98
C SER A 370 -17.37 3.76 -33.30
N HIS A 371 -16.08 3.96 -33.01
CA HIS A 371 -15.00 3.06 -33.41
C HIS A 371 -14.07 2.67 -32.26
N GLY A 372 -13.87 3.57 -31.29
CA GLY A 372 -13.01 3.35 -30.11
C GLY A 372 -13.48 2.19 -29.22
N ALA A 373 -14.80 1.95 -29.14
CA ALA A 373 -15.39 0.90 -28.33
C ALA A 373 -14.89 -0.51 -28.70
N VAL A 374 -14.58 -0.76 -29.98
CA VAL A 374 -14.06 -2.06 -30.45
C VAL A 374 -12.68 -2.33 -29.83
N PHE A 375 -11.80 -1.32 -29.81
CA PHE A 375 -10.46 -1.43 -29.20
C PHE A 375 -10.53 -1.62 -27.68
N VAL A 376 -11.51 -0.99 -27.01
CA VAL A 376 -11.72 -1.17 -25.57
C VAL A 376 -12.24 -2.57 -25.27
N THR A 377 -13.16 -3.10 -26.07
CA THR A 377 -13.63 -4.48 -25.94
C THR A 377 -12.49 -5.49 -26.11
N ASP A 378 -11.65 -5.29 -27.13
CA ASP A 378 -10.46 -6.13 -27.33
C ASP A 378 -9.52 -6.04 -26.13
N LEU A 379 -9.22 -4.83 -25.63
CA LEU A 379 -8.41 -4.61 -24.42
C LEU A 379 -8.94 -5.41 -23.21
N VAL A 380 -10.25 -5.34 -22.95
CA VAL A 380 -10.88 -6.07 -21.84
C VAL A 380 -10.73 -7.58 -22.04
N GLN A 381 -10.88 -8.07 -23.27
CA GLN A 381 -10.72 -9.49 -23.57
C GLN A 381 -9.27 -9.95 -23.35
N LYS A 382 -8.27 -9.17 -23.77
CA LYS A 382 -6.85 -9.49 -23.51
C LYS A 382 -6.56 -9.54 -22.00
N CYS A 383 -7.08 -8.58 -21.23
CA CYS A 383 -6.95 -8.58 -19.76
C CYS A 383 -7.57 -9.82 -19.12
N ARG A 384 -8.77 -10.25 -19.56
CA ARG A 384 -9.42 -11.47 -19.05
C ARG A 384 -8.55 -12.71 -19.26
N VAL A 385 -7.96 -12.85 -20.46
CA VAL A 385 -7.07 -13.98 -20.77
C VAL A 385 -5.86 -13.99 -19.84
N VAL A 386 -5.25 -12.83 -19.55
CA VAL A 386 -4.15 -12.74 -18.57
C VAL A 386 -4.58 -13.23 -17.19
N PHE A 387 -5.69 -12.71 -16.65
CA PHE A 387 -6.17 -13.10 -15.32
C PHE A 387 -6.45 -14.59 -15.20
N GLU A 388 -7.08 -15.19 -16.20
CA GLU A 388 -7.40 -16.61 -16.19
C GLU A 388 -6.16 -17.50 -16.34
N LEU A 389 -5.21 -17.13 -17.21
CA LEU A 389 -3.95 -17.84 -17.33
C LEU A 389 -3.18 -17.80 -16.02
N SER A 390 -3.09 -16.62 -15.38
CA SER A 390 -2.47 -16.48 -14.05
C SER A 390 -3.18 -17.34 -13.00
N ASN A 391 -4.51 -17.40 -13.02
CA ASN A 391 -5.26 -18.27 -12.10
C ASN A 391 -4.99 -19.77 -12.34
N LYS A 392 -5.02 -20.23 -13.60
CA LYS A 392 -4.70 -21.63 -13.96
C LYS A 392 -3.29 -22.02 -13.51
N VAL A 393 -2.33 -21.13 -13.70
CA VAL A 393 -0.95 -21.29 -13.26
C VAL A 393 -0.85 -21.42 -11.74
N LEU A 394 -1.53 -20.54 -11.00
CA LEU A 394 -1.54 -20.56 -9.53
C LEU A 394 -2.18 -21.83 -8.98
N ILE A 395 -3.27 -22.31 -9.59
CA ILE A 395 -3.92 -23.58 -9.22
C ILE A 395 -2.97 -24.75 -9.49
N ALA A 396 -2.37 -24.83 -10.67
CA ALA A 396 -1.41 -25.90 -11.00
C ALA A 396 -0.19 -25.90 -10.07
N SER A 397 0.22 -24.73 -9.56
CA SER A 397 1.30 -24.62 -8.57
C SER A 397 0.92 -25.16 -7.19
N LYS A 398 -0.39 -25.25 -6.84
CA LYS A 398 -0.85 -25.86 -5.58
C LYS A 398 -0.80 -27.39 -5.62
N ASP A 399 -0.91 -27.97 -6.81
CA ASP A 399 -0.88 -29.42 -7.05
C ASP A 399 0.53 -29.97 -7.34
N ASP A 400 1.59 -29.23 -6.98
CA ASP A 400 3.01 -29.56 -7.25
C ASP A 400 3.37 -29.79 -8.74
N LYS A 401 2.50 -29.38 -9.68
CA LYS A 401 2.78 -29.48 -11.13
C LYS A 401 3.79 -28.42 -11.62
N ASN A 402 4.15 -27.47 -10.74
CA ASN A 402 5.17 -26.42 -10.88
C ASN A 402 5.41 -25.94 -12.33
N LEU A 403 4.38 -25.30 -12.91
CA LEU A 403 4.44 -24.70 -14.25
C LEU A 403 5.33 -23.45 -14.33
N LEU A 404 5.75 -22.90 -13.20
CA LEU A 404 6.54 -21.65 -13.16
C LEU A 404 8.00 -21.86 -12.79
N GLY A 405 8.35 -22.93 -12.08
CA GLY A 405 9.70 -23.13 -11.56
C GLY A 405 10.20 -21.93 -10.76
N ALA A 406 11.44 -21.50 -11.03
CA ALA A 406 12.04 -20.26 -10.51
C ALA A 406 11.35 -18.96 -10.87
N CYS A 407 10.46 -19.01 -11.85
CA CYS A 407 10.12 -17.85 -12.65
C CYS A 407 8.79 -17.21 -12.23
N PHE A 408 8.22 -17.64 -11.09
CA PHE A 408 7.15 -16.89 -10.42
C PHE A 408 7.51 -15.40 -10.29
N GLN A 409 8.77 -15.11 -9.96
CA GLN A 409 9.28 -13.74 -9.81
C GLN A 409 9.26 -12.93 -11.13
N LEU A 410 9.39 -13.61 -12.28
CA LEU A 410 9.33 -12.99 -13.61
C LEU A 410 7.89 -12.76 -14.10
N LEU A 411 6.90 -13.49 -13.58
CA LEU A 411 5.48 -13.22 -13.83
C LEU A 411 4.92 -12.10 -12.95
N VAL A 412 5.42 -11.98 -11.71
CA VAL A 412 5.08 -10.86 -10.82
C VAL A 412 5.54 -9.52 -11.41
N GLY A 413 6.56 -9.50 -12.27
CA GLY A 413 6.94 -8.34 -13.09
C GLY A 413 5.94 -8.02 -14.22
N SER A 414 5.35 -9.04 -14.86
CA SER A 414 4.31 -8.86 -15.89
C SER A 414 2.91 -8.57 -15.31
N ASP A 415 2.60 -8.98 -14.08
CA ASP A 415 1.37 -8.58 -13.38
C ASP A 415 1.40 -7.10 -12.94
N ARG A 416 2.58 -6.45 -12.94
CA ARG A 416 2.68 -4.97 -12.83
C ARG A 416 2.29 -4.26 -14.12
N CYS A 417 2.07 -4.98 -15.24
CA CYS A 417 1.41 -4.43 -16.43
C CYS A 417 -0.12 -4.34 -16.25
N ALA A 418 -0.70 -4.92 -15.19
CA ALA A 418 -2.01 -4.53 -14.69
C ALA A 418 -1.84 -3.32 -13.75
N PRO A 419 -2.67 -2.27 -13.89
CA PRO A 419 -2.35 -0.92 -13.43
C PRO A 419 -2.40 -0.80 -11.90
N ALA A 420 -1.25 -0.85 -11.25
CA ALA A 420 -1.07 -0.36 -9.89
C ALA A 420 -0.37 1.01 -9.94
N ALA A 421 -1.13 2.08 -10.27
CA ALA A 421 -0.93 3.48 -9.85
C ALA A 421 -1.62 4.54 -10.74
N GLU A 422 -2.19 4.18 -11.90
CA GLU A 422 -2.73 5.18 -12.86
C GLU A 422 -4.26 5.16 -13.05
N ILE A 423 -5.02 4.37 -12.28
CA ILE A 423 -6.48 4.33 -12.37
C ILE A 423 -7.07 4.44 -10.97
N PHE A 424 -7.10 5.62 -10.37
CA PHE A 424 -7.92 5.88 -9.16
C PHE A 424 -8.47 7.31 -9.10
N ASP A 425 -8.44 8.07 -10.21
CA ASP A 425 -8.94 9.44 -10.20
C ASP A 425 -10.47 9.52 -10.42
N HIS A 426 -11.11 8.49 -10.98
CA HIS A 426 -12.57 8.38 -11.06
C HIS A 426 -13.04 6.93 -11.15
N TYR A 427 -13.72 6.45 -10.11
CA TYR A 427 -14.61 5.29 -10.19
C TYR A 427 -16.04 5.71 -9.87
N SER A 428 -17.00 5.16 -10.61
CA SER A 428 -18.40 5.07 -10.22
C SER A 428 -18.80 3.63 -10.49
N LEU A 429 -18.68 2.78 -9.47
CA LEU A 429 -19.15 1.39 -9.54
C LEU A 429 -20.60 1.37 -9.08
N SER A 430 -21.54 1.00 -9.95
CA SER A 430 -22.87 0.56 -9.52
C SER A 430 -22.76 -0.92 -9.17
N ILE A 431 -22.83 -1.26 -7.88
CA ILE A 431 -22.74 -2.65 -7.43
C ILE A 431 -24.15 -3.20 -7.37
N HIS A 432 -24.52 -4.00 -8.39
CA HIS A 432 -25.74 -4.82 -8.39
C HIS A 432 -25.40 -6.24 -7.94
N GLN A 433 -24.99 -6.39 -6.69
CA GLN A 433 -25.06 -7.68 -5.99
C GLN A 433 -25.77 -7.44 -4.66
N THR A 434 -27.07 -7.66 -4.65
CA THR A 434 -27.87 -7.64 -3.44
C THR A 434 -28.64 -8.95 -3.32
N GLN A 435 -28.30 -9.77 -2.34
CA GLN A 435 -29.35 -10.48 -1.63
C GLN A 435 -30.14 -9.43 -0.83
N ARG A 436 -31.21 -8.93 -1.46
CA ARG A 436 -32.31 -8.11 -0.91
C ARG A 436 -31.92 -7.01 0.10
N ALA A 437 -31.41 -5.88 -0.39
CA ALA A 437 -31.58 -4.57 0.28
C ALA A 437 -32.88 -3.84 -0.17
N ALA A 438 -33.83 -4.57 -0.75
CA ALA A 438 -34.97 -4.05 -1.52
C ALA A 438 -36.13 -3.47 -0.67
N GLY A 439 -35.92 -3.15 0.61
CA GLY A 439 -36.93 -2.53 1.47
C GLY A 439 -36.55 -1.18 2.10
N TYR A 440 -35.29 -0.74 1.97
CA TYR A 440 -34.68 0.07 3.03
C TYR A 440 -34.24 1.49 2.64
N ALA A 441 -34.60 1.96 1.45
CA ALA A 441 -34.45 3.36 1.05
C ALA A 441 -35.65 3.76 0.20
N ARG A 442 -36.57 4.58 0.76
CA ARG A 442 -37.76 5.10 0.07
C ARG A 442 -37.59 6.53 -0.44
N TYR A 443 -36.37 7.06 -0.49
CA TYR A 443 -36.12 8.44 -0.88
C TYR A 443 -35.57 8.55 -2.31
N SER A 444 -36.14 9.48 -3.06
CA SER A 444 -35.89 9.71 -4.48
C SER A 444 -34.47 10.21 -4.81
N HIS A 445 -33.60 10.49 -3.83
CA HIS A 445 -32.32 11.19 -4.06
C HIS A 445 -31.03 10.50 -3.53
N GLY A 446 -31.10 9.46 -2.69
CA GLY A 446 -29.96 8.59 -2.32
C GLY A 446 -29.04 9.15 -1.23
N ASN A 447 -28.78 8.36 -0.19
CA ASN A 447 -27.99 8.72 1.01
C ASN A 447 -26.49 8.51 0.76
N LEU A 448 -25.59 9.19 1.50
CA LEU A 448 -24.14 9.13 1.28
C LEU A 448 -23.36 8.79 2.56
N LEU A 449 -22.51 7.77 2.52
CA LEU A 449 -21.45 7.52 3.52
C LEU A 449 -20.12 8.03 2.96
N TYR A 450 -19.40 8.86 3.73
CA TYR A 450 -18.03 9.26 3.40
C TYR A 450 -17.04 8.61 4.35
N LYS A 451 -15.91 8.12 3.83
CA LYS A 451 -14.84 7.47 4.60
C LYS A 451 -13.46 7.75 4.02
N MET A 452 -12.47 7.98 4.88
CA MET A 452 -11.09 8.34 4.50
C MET A 452 -10.17 7.13 4.39
N ILE A 453 -9.17 7.14 3.48
CA ILE A 453 -8.28 5.99 3.20
C ILE A 453 -6.82 6.40 2.94
N LEU A 454 -5.84 5.82 3.66
CA LEU A 454 -4.50 6.41 3.78
C LEU A 454 -3.28 5.48 3.93
N TYR A 455 -2.09 6.10 3.84
CA TYR A 455 -0.77 5.56 4.25
C TYR A 455 -0.46 5.78 5.74
N TRP A 456 -1.51 6.03 6.55
CA TRP A 456 -1.55 6.50 7.94
C TRP A 456 -1.36 8.03 8.12
N PHE A 457 -0.95 8.53 9.30
CA PHE A 457 -1.13 9.93 9.72
C PHE A 457 -0.49 11.00 8.81
N ASN A 458 0.54 10.66 8.02
CA ASN A 458 1.23 11.58 7.09
C ASN A 458 0.93 11.31 5.59
N GLY A 459 0.01 10.38 5.27
CA GLY A 459 -0.38 10.09 3.88
C GLY A 459 -1.36 11.12 3.32
N ASP A 460 -1.39 11.30 1.99
CA ASP A 460 -2.38 12.16 1.31
C ASP A 460 -3.79 11.59 1.36
N GLU A 461 -4.79 12.44 1.61
CA GLU A 461 -6.17 12.02 1.72
C GLU A 461 -6.80 11.54 0.42
N ASN A 462 -7.46 10.38 0.50
CA ASN A 462 -8.32 9.83 -0.53
C ASN A 462 -9.71 9.48 0.02
N ILE A 463 -10.69 10.34 -0.26
CA ILE A 463 -12.06 10.23 0.23
C ILE A 463 -12.81 9.18 -0.58
N SER A 464 -13.47 8.26 0.12
CA SER A 464 -14.44 7.31 -0.43
C SER A 464 -15.86 7.75 -0.11
N ALA A 465 -16.75 7.68 -1.08
CA ALA A 465 -18.17 7.96 -0.94
C ALA A 465 -18.98 6.74 -1.41
N PHE A 466 -19.89 6.26 -0.57
CA PHE A 466 -20.85 5.21 -0.89
C PHE A 466 -22.25 5.82 -0.92
N GLN A 467 -22.83 5.94 -2.11
CA GLN A 467 -24.20 6.42 -2.27
C GLN A 467 -25.17 5.25 -2.22
N ILE A 468 -26.01 5.18 -1.20
CA ILE A 468 -26.99 4.11 -0.98
C ILE A 468 -28.38 4.63 -1.37
N LYS A 469 -29.00 4.00 -2.38
CA LYS A 469 -30.31 4.40 -2.88
C LYS A 469 -31.09 3.18 -3.38
N ASN A 470 -32.34 3.03 -2.94
CA ASN A 470 -33.25 1.97 -3.37
C ASN A 470 -32.63 0.56 -3.35
N GLY A 471 -31.84 0.25 -2.32
CA GLY A 471 -31.14 -1.02 -2.18
C GLY A 471 -29.95 -1.23 -3.14
N SER A 472 -29.51 -0.20 -3.85
CA SER A 472 -28.28 -0.19 -4.65
C SER A 472 -27.22 0.71 -4.02
N VAL A 473 -25.95 0.39 -4.22
CA VAL A 473 -24.82 1.19 -3.75
C VAL A 473 -23.96 1.61 -4.92
N SER A 474 -23.70 2.91 -5.04
CA SER A 474 -22.66 3.43 -5.92
C SER A 474 -21.43 3.86 -5.13
N PHE A 475 -20.24 3.59 -5.65
CA PHE A 475 -18.97 3.92 -5.00
C PHE A 475 -18.19 4.93 -5.81
N ARG A 476 -17.71 6.00 -5.16
CA ARG A 476 -16.82 7.03 -5.72
C ARG A 476 -15.62 7.23 -4.79
N GLN A 477 -14.46 7.50 -5.37
CA GLN A 477 -13.26 7.79 -4.60
C GLN A 477 -12.43 8.90 -5.26
N ARG A 478 -11.85 9.82 -4.47
CA ARG A 478 -11.04 10.93 -4.99
C ARG A 478 -10.07 11.50 -3.94
N TYR A 479 -8.85 11.81 -4.39
CA TYR A 479 -7.87 12.54 -3.58
C TYR A 479 -8.30 13.99 -3.32
N VAL A 480 -8.08 14.47 -2.10
CA VAL A 480 -8.17 15.90 -1.79
C VAL A 480 -6.99 16.60 -2.45
N ARG A 481 -7.25 17.62 -3.27
CA ARG A 481 -6.21 18.37 -3.99
C ARG A 481 -5.57 19.43 -3.08
N THR A 482 -4.92 18.99 -2.01
CA THR A 482 -4.16 19.85 -1.10
C THR A 482 -2.96 20.49 -1.80
N GLU A 483 -2.41 21.59 -1.25
CA GLU A 483 -1.15 22.17 -1.73
C GLU A 483 -0.05 21.10 -1.81
N LYS A 484 0.08 20.26 -0.76
CA LYS A 484 1.00 19.11 -0.73
C LYS A 484 0.78 18.22 -1.95
N PHE A 485 -0.44 17.71 -2.13
CA PHE A 485 -0.77 16.78 -3.22
C PHE A 485 -0.45 17.39 -4.59
N VAL A 486 -0.92 18.61 -4.86
CA VAL A 486 -0.78 19.27 -6.16
C VAL A 486 0.69 19.50 -6.50
N ARG A 487 1.49 19.98 -5.54
CA ARG A 487 2.91 20.28 -5.76
C ARG A 487 3.74 19.01 -5.91
N GLU A 488 3.51 17.99 -5.09
CA GLU A 488 4.21 16.71 -5.19
C GLU A 488 3.86 15.97 -6.48
N ARG A 489 2.59 16.05 -6.90
CA ARG A 489 2.14 15.50 -8.18
C ARG A 489 2.84 16.19 -9.36
N ALA A 490 2.95 17.52 -9.34
CA ALA A 490 3.66 18.27 -10.37
C ALA A 490 5.17 17.95 -10.39
N ALA A 491 5.77 17.75 -9.22
CA ALA A 491 7.19 17.41 -9.10
C ALA A 491 7.50 15.92 -9.34
N GLN A 492 6.48 15.06 -9.39
CA GLN A 492 6.59 13.60 -9.49
C GLN A 492 7.49 12.97 -8.40
N ARG A 493 7.54 13.59 -7.22
CA ARG A 493 8.32 13.14 -6.06
C ARG A 493 7.76 13.76 -4.78
N THR A 494 8.11 13.19 -3.63
CA THR A 494 7.81 13.80 -2.33
C THR A 494 8.58 15.10 -2.14
N LEU A 495 7.91 16.06 -1.51
CA LEU A 495 8.39 17.41 -1.21
C LEU A 495 8.19 17.74 0.27
N LEU A 496 7.10 17.27 0.87
CA LEU A 496 6.84 17.38 2.31
C LEU A 496 7.67 16.34 3.07
N GLY A 497 8.24 16.76 4.20
CA GLY A 497 9.11 15.96 5.03
C GLY A 497 8.37 15.15 6.10
N LYS A 498 8.96 15.09 7.29
CA LYS A 498 8.40 14.40 8.46
C LYS A 498 7.08 15.01 8.92
N TYR A 499 6.29 14.18 9.60
CA TYR A 499 5.00 14.56 10.18
C TYR A 499 5.12 15.82 11.04
N ARG A 500 4.32 16.84 10.70
CA ARG A 500 4.29 18.17 11.37
C ARG A 500 5.64 18.92 11.47
N ASN A 501 6.73 18.42 10.89
CA ASN A 501 8.05 19.07 10.93
C ASN A 501 8.42 19.81 9.63
N LYS A 502 8.08 21.10 9.58
CA LYS A 502 8.39 21.99 8.46
C LYS A 502 9.88 22.16 8.14
N TYR A 503 10.78 21.90 9.09
CA TYR A 503 12.23 22.06 8.88
C TYR A 503 12.83 20.94 8.02
N THR A 504 12.07 19.88 7.77
CA THR A 504 12.48 18.73 6.94
C THR A 504 11.88 18.74 5.55
N ASP A 505 11.06 19.74 5.22
CA ASP A 505 10.45 19.85 3.89
C ASP A 505 11.50 20.25 2.85
N ALA A 506 11.44 19.66 1.66
CA ALA A 506 12.32 20.01 0.54
C ALA A 506 11.99 21.39 -0.05
N VAL A 507 10.79 21.90 0.21
CA VAL A 507 10.29 23.21 -0.22
C VAL A 507 9.43 23.81 0.88
N LYS A 508 9.36 25.14 0.95
CA LYS A 508 8.44 25.82 1.85
C LYS A 508 7.00 25.62 1.36
N PHE A 509 6.13 25.08 2.21
CA PHE A 509 4.68 25.02 2.01
C PHE A 509 3.98 26.19 2.70
N LYS A 510 2.87 26.68 2.11
CA LYS A 510 1.98 27.62 2.82
C LYS A 510 1.06 26.85 3.77
N VAL A 511 0.49 25.74 3.30
CA VAL A 511 -0.30 24.81 4.10
C VAL A 511 0.25 23.39 3.92
N ARG A 512 0.50 22.70 5.04
CA ARG A 512 1.14 21.37 5.07
C ARG A 512 0.13 20.21 5.14
N THR A 513 -1.15 20.53 5.20
CA THR A 513 -2.21 19.54 5.39
C THR A 513 -2.17 18.42 4.37
N THR A 514 -2.42 17.21 4.89
CA THR A 514 -2.83 16.06 4.10
C THR A 514 -4.35 15.95 4.00
N ALA A 515 -5.10 16.75 4.77
CA ALA A 515 -6.56 16.75 4.88
C ALA A 515 -7.15 15.37 5.22
N ASN A 516 -6.46 14.61 6.08
CA ASN A 516 -6.57 13.15 6.11
C ASN A 516 -7.24 12.52 7.33
N THR A 517 -7.81 13.29 8.24
CA THR A 517 -8.22 12.76 9.55
C THR A 517 -9.72 12.51 9.63
N ASN A 518 -10.54 13.50 9.27
CA ASN A 518 -11.98 13.33 9.23
C ASN A 518 -12.62 14.05 8.03
N VAL A 519 -13.88 13.72 7.70
CA VAL A 519 -14.67 14.38 6.66
C VAL A 519 -16.10 14.61 7.14
N PHE A 520 -16.53 15.86 7.23
CA PHE A 520 -17.88 16.23 7.67
C PHE A 520 -18.66 16.96 6.61
N TYR A 521 -19.98 16.82 6.63
CA TYR A 521 -20.88 17.68 5.85
C TYR A 521 -21.22 18.93 6.65
N PHE A 522 -21.02 20.09 6.05
CA PHE A 522 -21.36 21.37 6.64
C PHE A 522 -21.79 22.35 5.55
N ASN A 523 -22.97 22.96 5.74
CA ASN A 523 -23.52 24.02 4.89
C ASN A 523 -23.35 23.78 3.37
N GLY A 524 -23.79 22.61 2.88
CA GLY A 524 -23.76 22.29 1.45
C GLY A 524 -22.45 21.70 0.93
N GLN A 525 -21.44 21.51 1.78
CA GLN A 525 -20.09 21.10 1.38
C GLN A 525 -19.56 20.00 2.27
N LEU A 526 -18.55 19.27 1.78
CA LEU A 526 -17.73 18.42 2.64
C LEU A 526 -16.51 19.19 3.11
N LEU A 527 -16.16 19.06 4.38
CA LEU A 527 -14.94 19.59 4.96
C LEU A 527 -14.01 18.42 5.28
N ALA A 528 -12.92 18.29 4.52
CA ALA A 528 -11.84 17.35 4.82
C ALA A 528 -10.88 17.99 5.83
N LEU A 529 -10.69 17.31 6.96
CA LEU A 529 -10.11 17.88 8.18
C LEU A 529 -8.74 17.28 8.50
N LYS A 530 -7.87 18.12 9.06
CA LYS A 530 -6.59 17.74 9.65
C LYS A 530 -6.24 18.76 10.72
N GLU A 531 -5.95 18.28 11.93
CA GLU A 531 -5.71 19.09 13.13
C GLU A 531 -4.53 20.09 13.04
N ASP A 532 -3.68 20.04 12.02
CA ASP A 532 -2.54 20.94 11.84
C ASP A 532 -2.81 22.11 10.88
N SER A 533 -4.03 22.24 10.35
CA SER A 533 -4.36 23.17 9.26
C SER A 533 -5.85 23.53 9.23
N PRO A 534 -6.27 24.53 8.42
CA PRO A 534 -7.68 24.74 8.11
C PRO A 534 -8.28 23.59 7.27
N PRO A 535 -9.62 23.46 7.23
CA PRO A 535 -10.30 22.47 6.39
C PRO A 535 -10.06 22.69 4.89
N TYR A 536 -10.20 21.62 4.11
CA TYR A 536 -10.42 21.70 2.66
C TYR A 536 -11.89 21.43 2.34
N ALA A 537 -12.53 22.35 1.62
CA ALA A 537 -13.88 22.17 1.12
C ALA A 537 -13.91 21.30 -0.14
N LEU A 538 -14.91 20.42 -0.24
CA LEU A 538 -15.21 19.63 -1.41
C LEU A 538 -16.70 19.67 -1.75
N ASP A 539 -16.99 19.41 -3.01
CA ASP A 539 -18.35 19.11 -3.46
C ASP A 539 -18.79 17.72 -2.97
N PRO A 540 -19.94 17.58 -2.31
CA PRO A 540 -20.38 16.33 -1.69
C PRO A 540 -20.65 15.21 -2.71
N ILE A 541 -21.13 15.55 -3.90
CA ILE A 541 -21.51 14.55 -4.90
C ILE A 541 -20.31 14.14 -5.75
N SER A 542 -19.58 15.11 -6.27
CA SER A 542 -18.50 14.89 -7.21
C SER A 542 -17.15 14.59 -6.55
N LEU A 543 -17.01 14.92 -5.26
CA LEU A 543 -15.77 14.95 -4.49
C LEU A 543 -14.72 15.91 -5.08
N GLU A 544 -15.12 16.87 -5.91
CA GLU A 544 -14.20 17.89 -6.42
C GLU A 544 -13.74 18.81 -5.29
N THR A 545 -12.43 18.97 -5.16
CA THR A 545 -11.83 19.88 -4.18
C THR A 545 -12.05 21.32 -4.59
N LYS A 546 -12.75 22.10 -3.76
CA LYS A 546 -12.99 23.54 -3.95
C LYS A 546 -11.79 24.37 -3.50
N GLY A 547 -11.13 23.95 -2.43
CA GLY A 547 -9.92 24.60 -1.90
C GLY A 547 -9.91 24.65 -0.38
N LEU A 548 -9.04 25.48 0.19
CA LEU A 548 -9.06 25.79 1.63
C LEU A 548 -10.37 26.48 2.00
N PHE A 549 -10.90 26.15 3.17
CA PHE A 549 -12.12 26.73 3.69
C PHE A 549 -11.82 27.51 4.98
N ASP A 550 -12.04 28.81 4.95
CA ASP A 550 -11.75 29.75 6.05
C ASP A 550 -13.01 30.46 6.58
N PHE A 551 -14.19 29.92 6.23
CA PHE A 551 -15.50 30.46 6.65
C PHE A 551 -15.68 31.94 6.27
N ASP A 552 -15.44 32.26 5.00
CA ASP A 552 -15.48 33.62 4.46
C ASP A 552 -14.53 34.57 5.20
N GLY A 553 -13.34 34.07 5.54
CA GLY A 553 -12.30 34.79 6.27
C GLY A 553 -12.54 34.94 7.78
N GLN A 554 -13.56 34.29 8.35
CA GLN A 554 -13.86 34.37 9.78
C GLN A 554 -12.96 33.46 10.64
N LEU A 555 -12.33 32.43 10.07
CA LEU A 555 -11.56 31.44 10.82
C LEU A 555 -10.41 32.12 11.62
N PRO A 556 -10.47 32.14 12.97
CA PRO A 556 -9.51 32.89 13.78
C PRO A 556 -8.16 32.16 13.97
N SER A 557 -8.13 30.84 13.75
CA SER A 557 -7.02 29.95 14.07
C SER A 557 -6.32 29.46 12.80
N VAL A 558 -5.01 29.21 12.86
CA VAL A 558 -4.27 28.55 11.77
C VAL A 558 -4.53 27.04 11.71
N THR A 559 -5.17 26.47 12.74
CA THR A 559 -5.52 25.05 12.86
C THR A 559 -7.02 24.88 13.13
N PHE A 560 -7.60 23.79 12.64
CA PHE A 560 -8.98 23.39 12.87
C PHE A 560 -9.02 21.90 13.26
N THR A 561 -9.73 21.57 14.33
CA THR A 561 -9.81 20.19 14.85
C THR A 561 -10.35 19.20 13.82
N ALA A 562 -9.86 17.96 13.84
CA ALA A 562 -10.45 16.89 13.05
C ALA A 562 -11.77 16.36 13.63
N HIS A 563 -12.14 16.77 14.84
CA HIS A 563 -13.28 16.26 15.58
C HIS A 563 -14.24 17.37 16.02
N PRO A 564 -14.77 18.22 15.12
CA PRO A 564 -15.83 19.15 15.50
C PRO A 564 -17.03 18.35 16.02
N LYS A 565 -17.74 18.90 17.01
CA LYS A 565 -19.00 18.31 17.50
C LYS A 565 -20.17 19.11 16.98
N PHE A 566 -21.27 18.44 16.67
CA PHE A 566 -22.50 19.08 16.23
C PHE A 566 -23.52 18.97 17.35
N ASP A 567 -24.05 20.11 17.77
CA ASP A 567 -25.09 20.13 18.80
C ASP A 567 -26.46 19.99 18.12
N PRO A 568 -27.18 18.88 18.34
CA PRO A 568 -28.46 18.62 17.69
C PRO A 568 -29.56 19.59 18.14
N SER A 569 -29.42 20.21 19.32
CA SER A 569 -30.42 21.14 19.86
C SER A 569 -30.31 22.55 19.28
N THR A 570 -29.10 22.97 18.87
CA THR A 570 -28.84 24.33 18.35
C THR A 570 -28.46 24.35 16.87
N GLY A 571 -28.04 23.22 16.31
CA GLY A 571 -27.47 23.13 14.95
C GLY A 571 -26.07 23.75 14.83
N GLU A 572 -25.43 24.14 15.94
CA GLU A 572 -24.07 24.68 15.92
C GLU A 572 -23.03 23.56 15.72
N MET A 573 -21.96 23.92 15.02
CA MET A 573 -20.71 23.17 14.96
C MET A 573 -19.71 23.77 15.96
N ILE A 574 -19.38 23.01 16.99
CA ILE A 574 -18.46 23.38 18.07
C ILE A 574 -17.06 22.90 17.69
N CYS A 575 -16.10 23.80 17.73
CA CYS A 575 -14.76 23.58 17.18
C CYS A 575 -13.67 24.13 18.09
N PHE A 576 -12.44 23.69 17.85
CA PHE A 576 -11.26 24.35 18.35
C PHE A 576 -10.08 24.13 17.40
N GLY A 577 -8.98 24.86 17.63
CA GLY A 577 -7.66 24.53 17.14
C GLY A 577 -6.66 24.60 18.29
N TYR A 578 -5.70 23.67 18.35
CA TYR A 578 -4.54 23.75 19.23
C TYR A 578 -3.28 24.05 18.39
N GLU A 579 -2.20 24.50 19.03
CA GLU A 579 -1.09 25.15 18.31
C GLU A 579 -1.63 26.25 17.36
N ALA A 580 -2.65 26.96 17.83
CA ALA A 580 -3.54 27.79 17.02
C ALA A 580 -2.89 29.06 16.44
N LYS A 581 -1.72 29.45 16.97
CA LYS A 581 -0.87 30.52 16.42
C LYS A 581 0.32 29.99 15.61
N GLY A 582 0.45 28.68 15.48
CA GLY A 582 1.48 28.01 14.71
C GLY A 582 2.13 26.84 15.45
N GLY A 583 2.90 26.05 14.70
CA GLY A 583 3.58 24.87 15.24
C GLY A 583 4.39 25.17 16.51
N GLY A 584 4.09 24.46 17.59
CA GLY A 584 4.74 24.57 18.91
C GLY A 584 4.24 25.68 19.83
N THR A 585 3.15 26.38 19.51
CA THR A 585 2.55 27.38 20.42
C THR A 585 1.61 26.75 21.44
N PRO A 586 1.53 27.25 22.69
CA PRO A 586 0.60 26.73 23.70
C PRO A 586 -0.84 27.24 23.54
N ASP A 587 -1.14 27.97 22.46
CA ASP A 587 -2.45 28.57 22.24
C ASP A 587 -3.48 27.55 21.73
N ILE A 588 -4.66 27.59 22.34
CA ILE A 588 -5.89 26.97 21.86
C ILE A 588 -6.86 28.08 21.49
N CYS A 589 -7.52 27.95 20.34
CA CYS A 589 -8.62 28.81 19.93
C CYS A 589 -9.89 27.97 19.91
N TYR A 590 -10.79 28.20 20.86
CA TYR A 590 -12.11 27.60 20.95
C TYR A 590 -13.12 28.49 20.22
N TYR A 591 -14.04 27.91 19.44
CA TYR A 591 -15.09 28.68 18.76
C TYR A 591 -16.32 27.82 18.40
N ASN A 592 -17.47 28.48 18.33
CA ASN A 592 -18.72 27.91 17.83
C ASN A 592 -19.07 28.53 16.49
N VAL A 593 -19.59 27.72 15.57
CA VAL A 593 -20.06 28.14 14.26
C VAL A 593 -21.53 27.76 14.13
N SER A 594 -22.41 28.72 13.87
CA SER A 594 -23.83 28.47 13.60
C SER A 594 -24.02 27.72 12.27
N SER A 595 -25.22 27.17 12.07
CA SER A 595 -25.57 26.43 10.85
C SER A 595 -25.47 27.25 9.56
N ASP A 596 -25.60 28.59 9.64
CA ASP A 596 -25.37 29.51 8.52
C ASP A 596 -23.90 29.93 8.32
N GLY A 597 -22.98 29.38 9.12
CA GLY A 597 -21.54 29.60 8.98
C GLY A 597 -20.99 30.82 9.74
N LYS A 598 -21.77 31.46 10.61
CA LYS A 598 -21.29 32.59 11.44
C LYS A 598 -20.66 32.11 12.73
N PHE A 599 -19.59 32.78 13.14
CA PHE A 599 -18.94 32.48 14.42
C PHE A 599 -19.73 33.12 15.56
N THR A 600 -20.19 32.31 16.53
CA THR A 600 -21.00 32.76 17.67
C THR A 600 -20.21 32.88 18.97
N GLU A 601 -19.08 32.18 19.06
CA GLU A 601 -18.14 32.26 20.18
C GLU A 601 -16.71 32.17 19.65
N VAL A 602 -15.78 32.92 20.26
CA VAL A 602 -14.34 32.82 20.00
C VAL A 602 -13.59 33.11 21.29
N VAL A 603 -12.89 32.11 21.83
CA VAL A 603 -12.12 32.21 23.07
C VAL A 603 -10.71 31.67 22.85
N TRP A 604 -9.70 32.46 23.20
CA TRP A 604 -8.29 32.06 23.17
C TRP A 604 -7.84 31.67 24.56
N LEU A 605 -7.25 30.49 24.71
CA LEU A 605 -6.73 30.00 25.99
C LEU A 605 -5.35 29.37 25.81
N VAL A 606 -4.67 29.11 26.92
CA VAL A 606 -3.29 28.61 26.95
C VAL A 606 -3.27 27.26 27.67
N THR A 607 -2.73 26.23 27.00
CA THR A 607 -2.55 24.90 27.61
C THR A 607 -1.38 24.89 28.59
N PRO A 608 -1.43 24.08 29.68
CA PRO A 608 -0.31 23.92 30.62
C PRO A 608 0.96 23.36 29.96
N VAL A 609 0.81 22.59 28.88
CA VAL A 609 1.90 21.97 28.12
C VAL A 609 1.59 22.04 26.63
N VAL A 610 2.60 22.26 25.79
CA VAL A 610 2.44 22.19 24.33
C VAL A 610 2.39 20.72 23.93
N ALA A 611 1.19 20.18 23.86
CA ALA A 611 0.96 18.76 23.64
C ALA A 611 -0.23 18.54 22.71
N MET A 612 -0.36 17.31 22.20
CA MET A 612 -1.42 16.95 21.27
C MET A 612 -2.80 17.01 21.95
N ILE A 613 -3.76 17.66 21.28
CA ILE A 613 -5.18 17.65 21.64
C ILE A 613 -5.95 17.17 20.42
N HIS A 614 -6.08 15.85 20.29
CA HIS A 614 -6.66 15.25 19.09
C HIS A 614 -8.18 15.41 19.05
N ASP A 615 -8.84 15.13 20.17
CA ASP A 615 -10.29 15.14 20.32
C ASP A 615 -10.69 15.94 21.57
N PHE A 616 -11.97 16.29 21.66
CA PHE A 616 -12.54 17.07 22.75
C PHE A 616 -13.99 16.65 22.99
N ALA A 617 -14.57 17.05 24.12
CA ALA A 617 -15.97 16.76 24.43
C ALA A 617 -16.75 18.05 24.63
N VAL A 618 -18.07 17.96 24.42
CA VAL A 618 -19.00 19.07 24.56
C VAL A 618 -20.19 18.58 25.33
N THR A 619 -20.64 19.35 26.32
CA THR A 619 -21.93 19.19 26.99
C THR A 619 -22.82 20.38 26.65
N LYS A 620 -24.01 20.42 27.25
CA LYS A 620 -24.88 21.59 27.18
C LYS A 620 -24.17 22.90 27.54
N ASN A 621 -23.39 22.91 28.63
CA ASN A 621 -22.79 24.11 29.21
C ASN A 621 -21.25 24.15 29.18
N TRP A 622 -20.57 23.05 28.87
CA TRP A 622 -19.11 22.93 28.98
C TRP A 622 -18.46 22.39 27.71
N VAL A 623 -17.20 22.76 27.52
CA VAL A 623 -16.29 22.13 26.55
C VAL A 623 -15.07 21.59 27.29
N LEU A 624 -14.61 20.40 26.88
CA LEU A 624 -13.58 19.63 27.55
C LEU A 624 -12.43 19.27 26.60
N PHE A 625 -11.20 19.67 26.92
CA PHE A 625 -10.01 19.45 26.11
C PHE A 625 -9.11 18.37 26.70
N SER A 626 -9.09 17.19 26.07
CA SER A 626 -8.26 16.06 26.49
C SER A 626 -6.85 16.15 25.92
N ILE A 627 -5.86 16.39 26.78
CA ILE A 627 -4.47 16.54 26.37
C ILE A 627 -3.74 15.20 26.45
N ILE A 628 -3.25 14.73 25.30
CA ILE A 628 -2.40 13.53 25.22
C ILE A 628 -0.98 13.93 25.66
N PRO A 629 -0.29 13.16 26.53
CA PRO A 629 1.11 13.40 26.95
C PRO A 629 2.19 13.25 25.86
N GLN A 630 1.88 13.61 24.62
CA GLN A 630 2.78 13.75 23.49
C GLN A 630 3.15 15.24 23.36
N VAL A 631 4.36 15.63 23.77
CA VAL A 631 4.79 17.03 23.88
C VAL A 631 5.61 17.48 22.68
N CYS A 632 5.45 18.75 22.28
CA CYS A 632 6.19 19.38 21.18
C CYS A 632 7.40 20.17 21.71
N ASP A 633 8.54 20.03 21.01
CA ASP A 633 9.73 20.87 21.19
C ASP A 633 10.25 21.32 19.82
N ILE A 634 10.31 22.64 19.62
CA ILE A 634 10.75 23.25 18.37
C ILE A 634 12.24 23.05 18.11
N GLU A 635 13.09 23.01 19.14
CA GLU A 635 14.52 22.77 18.96
C GLU A 635 14.79 21.34 18.46
N ARG A 636 14.09 20.36 19.04
CA ARG A 636 14.10 18.97 18.54
C ARG A 636 13.69 18.91 17.06
N MET A 637 12.64 19.64 16.68
CA MET A 637 12.20 19.69 15.28
C MET A 637 13.21 20.36 14.35
N ARG A 638 13.85 21.46 14.77
CA ARG A 638 14.92 22.15 14.01
C ARG A 638 16.11 21.23 13.74
N GLN A 639 16.38 20.31 14.65
CA GLN A 639 17.42 19.28 14.51
C GLN A 639 16.97 18.07 13.66
N GLY A 640 15.78 18.11 13.06
CA GLY A 640 15.23 17.02 12.23
C GLY A 640 14.51 15.91 13.02
N GLY A 641 14.30 16.11 14.32
CA GLY A 641 13.54 15.20 15.19
C GLY A 641 12.03 15.23 14.95
N GLU A 642 11.30 14.43 15.73
CA GLU A 642 9.84 14.30 15.64
C GLU A 642 9.13 15.50 16.30
N HIS A 643 7.96 15.87 15.76
CA HIS A 643 7.10 16.88 16.39
C HIS A 643 6.64 16.42 17.77
N TRP A 644 6.23 15.17 17.90
CA TRP A 644 5.74 14.57 19.14
C TRP A 644 6.79 13.69 19.82
N GLN A 645 6.77 13.72 21.15
CA GLN A 645 7.57 12.88 22.02
C GLN A 645 6.76 12.60 23.29
N TRP A 646 6.68 11.35 23.72
CA TRP A 646 5.96 11.00 24.94
C TRP A 646 6.66 11.61 26.16
N SER A 647 5.89 12.17 27.09
CA SER A 647 6.38 12.67 28.37
C SER A 647 5.78 11.83 29.51
N PRO A 648 6.56 10.92 30.13
CA PRO A 648 6.11 10.14 31.28
C PRO A 648 5.67 11.01 32.47
N GLU A 649 6.22 12.23 32.56
CA GLU A 649 6.04 13.14 33.70
C GLU A 649 4.82 14.04 33.56
N THR A 650 4.28 14.14 32.34
CA THR A 650 3.10 14.96 32.05
C THR A 650 1.83 14.17 32.42
N PRO A 651 0.98 14.65 33.34
CA PRO A 651 -0.28 13.97 33.63
C PRO A 651 -1.24 14.04 32.43
N PHE A 652 -2.27 13.20 32.43
CA PHE A 652 -3.38 13.37 31.50
C PHE A 652 -4.22 14.56 31.98
N TYR A 653 -4.22 15.66 31.22
CA TYR A 653 -5.04 16.84 31.53
C TYR A 653 -6.39 16.80 30.81
N ILE A 654 -7.43 17.27 31.50
CA ILE A 654 -8.74 17.60 30.93
C ILE A 654 -9.04 19.07 31.26
N GLY A 655 -8.96 19.94 30.25
CA GLY A 655 -9.32 21.35 30.38
C GLY A 655 -10.83 21.53 30.31
N VAL A 656 -11.46 22.08 31.34
CA VAL A 656 -12.89 22.34 31.40
C VAL A 656 -13.15 23.84 31.30
N LEU A 657 -13.91 24.25 30.29
CA LEU A 657 -14.26 25.65 30.02
C LEU A 657 -15.77 25.78 29.81
N LEU A 658 -16.36 26.89 30.26
CA LEU A 658 -17.73 27.24 29.92
C LEU A 658 -17.88 27.35 28.39
N ARG A 659 -18.94 26.77 27.85
CA ARG A 659 -19.21 26.76 26.40
C ARG A 659 -19.54 28.15 25.85
N ARG A 660 -20.10 29.04 26.66
CA ARG A 660 -20.51 30.39 26.23
C ARG A 660 -20.08 31.46 27.22
N GLY A 661 -19.72 32.64 26.70
CA GLY A 661 -19.35 33.80 27.49
C GLY A 661 -18.09 33.63 28.35
N ALA A 662 -17.27 32.63 28.07
CA ALA A 662 -16.09 32.31 28.86
C ALA A 662 -14.94 33.28 28.59
N LYS A 663 -14.19 33.62 29.64
CA LYS A 663 -12.91 34.31 29.53
C LYS A 663 -11.77 33.29 29.43
N PRO A 664 -10.61 33.68 28.86
CA PRO A 664 -9.42 32.84 28.81
C PRO A 664 -9.01 32.24 30.16
N SER A 665 -9.22 32.98 31.26
CA SER A 665 -8.86 32.58 32.63
C SER A 665 -9.83 31.59 33.28
N ASP A 666 -10.98 31.32 32.66
CA ASP A 666 -12.03 30.52 33.28
C ASP A 666 -11.80 29.01 33.11
N VAL A 667 -10.80 28.61 32.29
CA VAL A 667 -10.43 27.22 32.09
C VAL A 667 -9.84 26.62 33.37
N LYS A 668 -10.35 25.45 33.78
CA LYS A 668 -9.75 24.62 34.83
C LYS A 668 -9.10 23.39 34.22
N TRP A 669 -7.83 23.16 34.55
CA TRP A 669 -7.06 22.02 34.05
C TRP A 669 -7.06 20.90 35.09
N PHE A 670 -8.07 20.04 35.02
CA PHE A 670 -8.11 18.81 35.81
C PHE A 670 -7.02 17.85 35.35
N ARG A 671 -6.53 17.00 36.24
CA ARG A 671 -5.40 16.09 35.98
C ARG A 671 -5.68 14.69 36.51
N TYR A 672 -5.28 13.70 35.72
CA TYR A 672 -5.21 12.30 36.10
C TYR A 672 -3.79 11.78 35.88
N LYS A 673 -3.46 10.61 36.43
CA LYS A 673 -2.14 9.99 36.19
C LYS A 673 -1.84 9.89 34.68
N ASN A 674 -0.55 9.96 34.32
CA ASN A 674 -0.07 9.86 32.93
C ASN A 674 -0.77 8.70 32.21
N SER A 675 -1.53 9.05 31.16
CA SER A 675 -2.37 8.13 30.38
C SER A 675 -2.56 8.71 28.98
N PHE A 676 -2.85 7.85 28.01
CA PHE A 676 -3.23 8.24 26.65
C PHE A 676 -4.77 8.28 26.55
N PRO A 677 -5.39 9.48 26.46
CA PRO A 677 -6.80 9.58 26.11
C PRO A 677 -7.01 9.28 24.63
N GLY A 678 -7.84 8.29 24.36
CA GLY A 678 -8.35 7.94 23.05
C GLY A 678 -9.49 8.84 22.59
N HIS A 679 -10.30 8.36 21.66
CA HIS A 679 -11.45 9.11 21.17
C HIS A 679 -12.54 9.25 22.24
N THR A 680 -13.24 10.38 22.22
CA THR A 680 -14.40 10.65 23.07
C THR A 680 -15.63 9.99 22.46
N ALA A 681 -16.36 9.20 23.25
CA ALA A 681 -17.67 8.70 22.87
C ALA A 681 -18.71 9.84 22.95
N ASN A 682 -18.87 10.44 24.13
CA ASN A 682 -19.70 11.62 24.37
C ASN A 682 -19.41 12.24 25.75
N ALA A 683 -19.97 13.42 26.02
CA ALA A 683 -20.04 13.97 27.37
C ALA A 683 -21.42 14.58 27.65
N TYR A 684 -21.83 14.57 28.92
CA TYR A 684 -23.11 15.14 29.37
C TYR A 684 -23.04 15.63 30.81
N GLU A 685 -24.08 16.34 31.26
CA GLU A 685 -24.20 16.83 32.63
C GLU A 685 -25.28 16.04 33.40
N ASP A 686 -25.00 15.71 34.66
CA ASP A 686 -26.00 15.15 35.58
C ASP A 686 -26.89 16.26 36.20
N GLU A 687 -27.95 15.87 36.90
CA GLU A 687 -28.88 16.80 37.57
C GLU A 687 -28.20 17.68 38.63
N SER A 688 -27.03 17.27 39.13
CA SER A 688 -26.23 18.02 40.12
C SER A 688 -25.24 18.99 39.46
N GLY A 689 -25.20 19.03 38.12
CA GLY A 689 -24.27 19.85 37.33
C GLY A 689 -22.86 19.27 37.22
N ASN A 690 -22.65 17.99 37.56
CA ASN A 690 -21.36 17.33 37.31
C ASN A 690 -21.29 16.88 35.86
N ILE A 691 -20.11 16.93 35.29
CA ILE A 691 -19.83 16.50 33.93
C ILE A 691 -19.44 15.02 33.93
N HIS A 692 -20.02 14.23 33.05
CA HIS A 692 -19.63 12.87 32.72
C HIS A 692 -18.99 12.88 31.34
N ILE A 693 -17.73 12.44 31.23
CA ILE A 693 -17.03 12.30 29.94
C ILE A 693 -16.65 10.83 29.74
N ASP A 694 -17.12 10.27 28.63
CA ASP A 694 -16.84 8.90 28.23
C ASP A 694 -15.82 8.91 27.08
N LEU A 695 -14.67 8.28 27.28
CA LEU A 695 -13.61 8.20 26.27
C LEU A 695 -12.81 6.90 26.38
N GLY A 696 -12.05 6.59 25.32
CA GLY A 696 -11.00 5.58 25.38
C GLY A 696 -9.88 6.02 26.32
N LEU A 697 -9.34 5.12 27.13
CA LEU A 697 -8.18 5.41 27.97
C LEU A 697 -7.21 4.24 27.94
N SER A 698 -5.95 4.54 27.62
CA SER A 698 -4.83 3.62 27.79
C SER A 698 -3.87 4.14 28.84
N GLU A 699 -3.36 3.27 29.70
CA GLU A 699 -2.29 3.62 30.65
C GLU A 699 -0.90 3.71 29.99
N LYS A 700 -0.82 3.47 28.67
CA LYS A 700 0.42 3.45 27.90
C LYS A 700 0.32 4.36 26.69
N ASN A 701 1.48 4.74 26.17
CA ASN A 701 1.58 5.47 24.91
C ASN A 701 1.07 4.62 23.73
N VAL A 702 -0.15 4.89 23.27
CA VAL A 702 -0.74 4.23 22.09
C VAL A 702 0.08 4.53 20.84
N PHE A 703 0.66 5.73 20.76
CA PHE A 703 1.48 6.20 19.65
C PHE A 703 2.95 5.83 19.84
N PHE A 704 3.22 4.53 20.01
CA PHE A 704 4.52 3.96 20.39
C PHE A 704 5.68 4.30 19.44
N TRP A 705 5.41 4.70 18.20
CA TRP A 705 6.44 5.18 17.25
C TRP A 705 6.98 6.57 17.58
N TRP A 706 6.31 7.33 18.45
CA TRP A 706 6.82 8.54 19.09
C TRP A 706 7.13 8.21 20.57
N PRO A 707 8.33 7.65 20.84
CA PRO A 707 8.74 7.24 22.18
C PRO A 707 9.01 8.44 23.09
N ASP A 708 9.40 8.16 24.33
CA ASP A 708 9.95 9.19 25.22
C ASP A 708 11.35 9.67 24.82
N ALA A 709 11.93 10.57 25.61
CA ALA A 709 13.27 11.14 25.35
C ALA A 709 14.42 10.12 25.40
N GLN A 710 14.23 9.00 26.10
CA GLN A 710 15.19 7.91 26.20
C GLN A 710 14.96 6.85 25.12
N GLY A 711 13.91 6.98 24.30
CA GLY A 711 13.55 6.04 23.25
C GLY A 711 12.68 4.88 23.75
N ASN A 712 12.11 4.96 24.96
CA ASN A 712 11.22 3.93 25.47
C ASN A 712 9.84 4.04 24.83
N ALA A 713 9.30 2.90 24.41
CA ALA A 713 7.96 2.75 23.89
C ALA A 713 7.37 1.41 24.34
N PRO A 714 6.05 1.32 24.53
CA PRO A 714 5.41 0.05 24.84
C PRO A 714 5.42 -0.89 23.64
N GLU A 715 5.50 -2.20 23.90
CA GLU A 715 5.26 -3.22 22.89
C GLU A 715 3.81 -3.07 22.36
N PRO A 716 3.59 -3.03 21.02
CA PRO A 716 2.26 -2.76 20.45
C PRO A 716 1.16 -3.70 20.94
N SER A 717 1.48 -4.99 21.12
CA SER A 717 0.54 -6.01 21.63
C SER A 717 0.17 -5.83 23.10
N SER A 718 0.90 -4.99 23.85
CA SER A 718 0.68 -4.75 25.27
C SER A 718 -0.17 -3.50 25.55
N ILE A 719 -0.58 -2.79 24.49
CA ILE A 719 -1.38 -1.56 24.55
C ILE A 719 -2.85 -1.98 24.63
N LEU A 720 -3.54 -1.46 25.65
CA LEU A 720 -4.95 -1.70 25.89
C LEU A 720 -5.62 -0.33 26.06
N SER A 721 -6.63 -0.04 25.24
CA SER A 721 -7.52 1.11 25.41
C SER A 721 -8.90 0.61 25.84
N GLN A 722 -9.43 1.18 26.93
CA GLN A 722 -10.71 0.81 27.53
C GLN A 722 -11.67 1.99 27.46
N LEU A 723 -12.96 1.73 27.21
CA LEU A 723 -13.97 2.78 27.36
C LEU A 723 -14.20 3.03 28.85
N VAL A 724 -13.93 4.25 29.29
CA VAL A 724 -14.07 4.68 30.69
C VAL A 724 -14.89 5.95 30.80
N GLN A 725 -15.41 6.22 31.99
CA GLN A 725 -16.14 7.43 32.34
C GLN A 725 -15.45 8.17 33.48
N PHE A 726 -15.05 9.41 33.24
CA PHE A 726 -14.69 10.34 34.31
C PHE A 726 -15.93 11.13 34.73
N LYS A 727 -16.05 11.37 36.05
CA LYS A 727 -16.99 12.31 36.63
C LYS A 727 -16.20 13.52 37.13
N ILE A 728 -16.59 14.72 36.71
CA ILE A 728 -15.92 15.97 37.04
C ILE A 728 -16.95 16.93 37.65
N ASP A 729 -16.68 17.44 38.86
CA ASP A 729 -17.40 18.61 39.36
C ASP A 729 -16.69 19.88 38.87
N PRO A 730 -17.24 20.62 37.89
CA PRO A 730 -16.56 21.81 37.34
C PRO A 730 -16.37 22.92 38.39
N ARG A 731 -17.10 22.86 39.52
CA ARG A 731 -16.98 23.83 40.61
C ARG A 731 -15.82 23.50 41.55
N SER A 732 -15.30 22.27 41.54
CA SER A 732 -14.23 21.82 42.42
C SER A 732 -12.97 22.69 42.28
N ASP A 733 -12.33 22.98 43.40
CA ASP A 733 -10.98 23.54 43.45
C ASP A 733 -9.91 22.44 43.53
N ASP A 734 -10.31 21.21 43.87
CA ASP A 734 -9.45 20.04 43.69
C ASP A 734 -9.47 19.65 42.21
N LEU A 735 -8.28 19.70 41.60
CA LEU A 735 -8.07 19.44 40.18
C LEU A 735 -7.61 18.00 39.93
N ASP A 736 -7.30 17.23 40.97
CA ASP A 736 -6.96 15.81 40.82
C ASP A 736 -8.23 14.98 40.59
N LEU A 737 -8.26 14.21 39.51
CA LEU A 737 -9.39 13.37 39.14
C LEU A 737 -9.34 12.03 39.85
N GLU A 738 -10.51 11.61 40.34
CA GLU A 738 -10.71 10.24 40.82
C GLU A 738 -10.58 9.22 39.68
N PRO A 739 -10.21 7.96 39.99
CA PRO A 739 -10.17 6.89 39.00
C PRO A 739 -11.50 6.75 38.25
N PRO A 740 -11.46 6.61 36.90
CA PRO A 740 -12.69 6.56 36.12
C PRO A 740 -13.41 5.22 36.29
N LYS A 741 -14.72 5.22 36.05
CA LYS A 741 -15.52 4.00 35.96
C LYS A 741 -15.24 3.32 34.61
N ILE A 742 -14.88 2.04 34.62
CA ILE A 742 -14.72 1.28 33.37
C ILE A 742 -16.10 0.89 32.84
N LEU A 743 -16.41 1.29 31.61
CA LEU A 743 -17.65 0.94 30.89
C LEU A 743 -17.46 -0.31 30.02
N GLN A 744 -16.28 -0.46 29.40
CA GLN A 744 -15.86 -1.68 28.67
C GLN A 744 -14.37 -1.96 28.91
N LYS A 745 -14.06 -3.19 29.31
CA LYS A 745 -12.72 -3.67 29.71
C LYS A 745 -11.83 -4.18 28.56
N ASN A 746 -12.40 -4.63 27.45
CA ASN A 746 -11.67 -5.14 26.31
C ASN A 746 -11.07 -3.99 25.48
N ASN A 747 -10.05 -4.31 24.70
CA ASN A 747 -9.37 -3.33 23.86
C ASN A 747 -10.33 -2.78 22.79
N SER A 748 -10.60 -1.47 22.86
CA SER A 748 -11.62 -0.80 22.05
C SER A 748 -11.18 0.60 21.65
N GLU A 749 -11.74 1.12 20.56
CA GLU A 749 -11.53 2.49 20.06
C GLU A 749 -12.61 2.88 19.05
N PHE A 750 -12.55 4.11 18.54
CA PHE A 750 -13.44 4.62 17.49
C PHE A 750 -14.92 4.60 17.93
N TYR A 751 -15.18 5.20 19.08
CA TYR A 751 -16.49 5.23 19.72
C TYR A 751 -17.46 6.15 18.99
N ARG A 752 -18.65 5.62 18.69
CA ARG A 752 -19.74 6.31 18.01
C ARG A 752 -21.01 6.17 18.80
N ILE A 753 -21.83 7.21 18.79
CA ILE A 753 -23.13 7.23 19.43
C ILE A 753 -24.22 7.44 18.37
N ASP A 754 -25.46 7.53 18.83
CA ASP A 754 -26.50 8.20 18.07
C ASP A 754 -26.28 9.71 18.16
N ASP A 755 -25.74 10.33 17.10
CA ASP A 755 -25.33 11.75 17.11
C ASP A 755 -26.51 12.72 17.37
N ARG A 756 -27.76 12.25 17.30
CA ARG A 756 -28.96 13.00 17.74
C ARG A 756 -28.98 13.29 19.25
N PHE A 757 -28.16 12.57 20.02
CA PHE A 757 -28.00 12.70 21.47
C PHE A 757 -26.61 13.22 21.85
N ALA A 758 -25.82 13.72 20.88
CA ALA A 758 -24.54 14.35 21.17
C ALA A 758 -24.72 15.53 22.14
N THR A 759 -23.77 15.70 23.07
CA THR A 759 -23.79 16.71 24.16
C THR A 759 -24.80 16.45 25.29
N GLU A 760 -25.67 15.45 25.13
CA GLU A 760 -26.69 15.05 26.10
C GLU A 760 -26.45 13.64 26.63
N ARG A 761 -27.24 13.24 27.62
CA ARG A 761 -27.18 11.90 28.19
C ARG A 761 -27.59 10.88 27.11
N TYR A 762 -26.78 9.85 26.97
CA TYR A 762 -26.94 8.80 25.97
C TYR A 762 -26.79 7.42 26.62
N ARG A 763 -27.26 6.40 25.92
CA ARG A 763 -27.28 5.00 26.36
C ARG A 763 -26.54 4.07 25.41
N HIS A 764 -26.49 4.35 24.12
CA HIS A 764 -25.95 3.43 23.11
C HIS A 764 -24.60 3.90 22.55
N CYS A 765 -23.58 3.04 22.63
CA CYS A 765 -22.27 3.28 22.04
C CYS A 765 -21.84 2.11 21.15
N PHE A 766 -21.32 2.41 19.96
CA PHE A 766 -20.87 1.48 18.92
C PHE A 766 -19.40 1.73 18.61
N PHE A 767 -18.56 0.70 18.57
CA PHE A 767 -17.10 0.88 18.44
C PHE A 767 -16.38 -0.36 17.91
N ASP A 768 -15.12 -0.17 17.56
CA ASP A 768 -14.21 -1.25 17.18
C ASP A 768 -13.73 -1.99 18.44
N LEU A 769 -13.76 -3.32 18.42
CA LEU A 769 -13.36 -4.18 19.53
C LEU A 769 -12.36 -5.24 19.05
N MET A 770 -11.30 -5.43 19.83
CA MET A 770 -10.37 -6.56 19.69
C MET A 770 -10.70 -7.59 20.76
N ASP A 771 -11.26 -8.71 20.33
CA ASP A 771 -11.56 -9.87 21.18
C ASP A 771 -10.77 -11.10 20.69
N PRO A 772 -9.63 -11.42 21.34
CA PRO A 772 -8.80 -12.56 20.95
C PRO A 772 -9.52 -13.92 21.03
N SER A 773 -10.62 -14.02 21.78
CA SER A 773 -11.37 -15.28 21.94
C SER A 773 -12.18 -15.67 20.71
N LEU A 774 -12.41 -14.74 19.78
CA LEU A 774 -13.19 -14.98 18.55
C LEU A 774 -12.41 -15.76 17.48
N GLY A 775 -11.16 -16.13 17.73
CA GLY A 775 -10.40 -17.05 16.87
C GLY A 775 -9.86 -16.41 15.59
N THR A 776 -9.42 -15.15 15.65
CA THR A 776 -8.75 -14.48 14.53
C THR A 776 -7.53 -15.27 14.07
N ASP A 777 -7.48 -15.59 12.77
CA ASP A 777 -6.39 -16.34 12.15
C ASP A 777 -5.23 -15.39 11.78
N PHE A 778 -4.49 -14.97 12.81
CA PHE A 778 -3.31 -14.15 12.62
C PHE A 778 -2.25 -14.82 11.74
N ALA A 779 -2.16 -16.15 11.71
CA ALA A 779 -1.18 -16.84 10.88
C ALA A 779 -1.43 -16.58 9.38
N THR A 780 -2.69 -16.59 8.95
CA THR A 780 -3.08 -16.25 7.58
C THR A 780 -2.98 -14.75 7.30
N MET A 781 -3.36 -13.91 8.27
CA MET A 781 -3.47 -12.47 8.07
C MET A 781 -2.14 -11.72 8.15
N MET A 782 -1.28 -12.03 9.12
CA MET A 782 -0.06 -11.26 9.44
C MET A 782 0.86 -11.02 8.23
N PRO A 783 1.11 -11.98 7.32
CA PRO A 783 1.92 -11.74 6.13
C PRO A 783 1.33 -10.72 5.15
N LYS A 784 0.02 -10.47 5.22
CA LYS A 784 -0.75 -9.60 4.32
C LYS A 784 -1.17 -8.28 4.97
N LEU A 785 -1.17 -8.24 6.31
CA LEU A 785 -1.72 -7.16 7.14
C LEU A 785 -1.00 -5.82 6.90
N GLY A 786 0.32 -5.86 6.78
CA GLY A 786 1.16 -4.66 6.87
C GLY A 786 1.27 -4.18 8.31
N GLY A 787 1.54 -2.90 8.51
CA GLY A 787 1.67 -2.30 9.84
C GLY A 787 1.39 -0.80 9.84
N GLY A 788 1.40 -0.20 11.04
CA GLY A 788 1.17 1.22 11.24
C GLY A 788 -0.31 1.60 11.41
N HIS A 789 -1.18 0.67 11.80
CA HIS A 789 -2.57 0.96 12.14
C HIS A 789 -3.06 0.01 13.24
N PRO A 790 -4.08 0.39 14.04
CA PRO A 790 -4.64 -0.50 15.04
C PRO A 790 -5.40 -1.67 14.39
N LEU A 791 -5.58 -2.74 15.16
CA LEU A 791 -6.23 -3.97 14.72
C LEU A 791 -7.43 -4.24 15.62
N TYR A 792 -8.59 -4.39 14.99
CA TYR A 792 -9.84 -4.75 15.64
C TYR A 792 -10.54 -5.80 14.78
N ASN A 793 -10.96 -6.90 15.41
CA ASN A 793 -11.51 -8.05 14.70
C ASN A 793 -13.05 -8.07 14.74
N SER A 794 -13.68 -7.15 15.47
CA SER A 794 -15.13 -7.14 15.68
C SER A 794 -15.66 -5.73 15.93
N LEU A 795 -16.96 -5.53 15.70
CA LEU A 795 -17.68 -4.35 16.18
C LEU A 795 -18.40 -4.70 17.48
N ALA A 796 -18.55 -3.74 18.38
CA ALA A 796 -19.32 -3.89 19.60
C ALA A 796 -20.41 -2.82 19.71
N HIS A 797 -21.53 -3.21 20.31
CA HIS A 797 -22.57 -2.32 20.80
C HIS A 797 -22.64 -2.49 22.32
N VAL A 798 -22.36 -1.42 23.08
CA VAL A 798 -22.58 -1.40 24.53
C VAL A 798 -23.79 -0.51 24.86
N ASP A 799 -24.61 -1.01 25.78
CA ASP A 799 -25.54 -0.18 26.55
C ASP A 799 -24.78 0.33 27.78
N VAL A 800 -24.38 1.62 27.76
CA VAL A 800 -23.54 2.20 28.82
C VAL A 800 -24.25 2.30 30.17
N THR A 801 -25.58 2.18 30.20
CA THR A 801 -26.36 2.18 31.44
C THR A 801 -26.35 0.80 32.10
N THR A 802 -26.56 -0.27 31.31
CA THR A 802 -26.63 -1.64 31.84
C THR A 802 -25.29 -2.38 31.82
N GLY A 803 -24.33 -1.93 31.02
CA GLY A 803 -23.06 -2.62 30.75
C GLY A 803 -23.18 -3.80 29.79
N SER A 804 -24.37 -4.08 29.25
CA SER A 804 -24.57 -5.17 28.29
C SER A 804 -23.85 -4.87 26.98
N THR A 805 -23.07 -5.84 26.47
CA THR A 805 -22.33 -5.73 25.22
C THR A 805 -22.80 -6.80 24.23
N LYS A 806 -23.12 -6.38 23.00
CA LYS A 806 -23.31 -7.26 21.85
C LYS A 806 -22.11 -7.13 20.91
N ILE A 807 -21.72 -8.22 20.25
CA ILE A 807 -20.53 -8.26 19.38
C ILE A 807 -20.94 -8.77 18.00
N TYR A 808 -20.47 -8.06 16.97
CA TYR A 808 -20.52 -8.50 15.58
C TYR A 808 -19.13 -8.94 15.13
N PHE A 809 -18.98 -10.19 14.72
CA PHE A 809 -17.72 -10.77 14.24
C PHE A 809 -17.84 -11.12 12.74
N PRO A 810 -17.17 -10.37 11.84
CA PRO A 810 -17.29 -10.60 10.39
C PRO A 810 -16.59 -11.87 9.91
N GLY A 811 -15.62 -12.40 10.66
CA GLY A 811 -14.95 -13.67 10.35
C GLY A 811 -13.48 -13.70 10.77
N THR A 812 -12.87 -14.89 10.70
CA THR A 812 -11.52 -15.15 11.23
C THR A 812 -10.39 -14.46 10.48
N THR A 813 -10.60 -14.09 9.22
CA THR A 813 -9.63 -13.41 8.35
C THR A 813 -9.96 -11.93 8.10
N HIS A 814 -10.84 -11.34 8.92
CA HIS A 814 -11.35 -9.98 8.74
C HIS A 814 -10.86 -9.04 9.84
N MET A 815 -10.63 -7.77 9.48
CA MET A 815 -10.53 -6.67 10.45
C MET A 815 -11.60 -5.62 10.15
N VAL A 816 -12.10 -4.99 11.20
CA VAL A 816 -13.06 -3.90 11.11
C VAL A 816 -12.35 -2.55 11.07
N GLN A 817 -13.06 -1.55 10.56
CA GLN A 817 -12.71 -0.15 10.67
C GLN A 817 -13.89 0.59 11.28
N GLU A 818 -13.64 1.83 11.74
CA GLU A 818 -14.63 2.67 12.45
C GLU A 818 -16.07 2.52 11.89
N PRO A 819 -17.04 2.18 12.77
CA PRO A 819 -18.44 2.09 12.42
C PRO A 819 -19.06 3.47 12.22
N VAL A 820 -20.23 3.52 11.58
CA VAL A 820 -21.10 4.69 11.54
C VAL A 820 -22.51 4.27 11.88
N PHE A 821 -23.14 4.94 12.85
CA PHE A 821 -24.54 4.71 13.18
C PHE A 821 -25.46 5.46 12.19
N ILE A 822 -26.54 4.80 11.80
CA ILE A 822 -27.56 5.33 10.90
C ILE A 822 -28.93 5.14 11.57
N PRO A 823 -29.61 6.22 11.97
CA PRO A 823 -30.96 6.13 12.54
C PRO A 823 -31.92 5.42 11.59
N ARG A 824 -32.79 4.56 12.12
CA ARG A 824 -33.88 3.99 11.32
C ARG A 824 -34.81 5.11 10.88
N ALA A 825 -35.20 5.11 9.61
CA ALA A 825 -36.03 6.16 9.05
C ALA A 825 -37.32 6.38 9.89
N GLY A 826 -37.49 7.60 10.41
CA GLY A 826 -38.64 7.99 11.23
C GLY A 826 -38.62 7.49 12.67
N SER A 827 -37.57 6.78 13.10
CA SER A 827 -37.42 6.38 14.50
C SER A 827 -36.94 7.56 15.33
N VAL A 828 -37.54 7.76 16.51
CA VAL A 828 -37.13 8.73 17.54
C VAL A 828 -36.43 8.05 18.71
N THR A 829 -36.35 6.72 18.68
CA THR A 829 -35.71 5.92 19.72
C THR A 829 -34.19 5.97 19.52
N GLU A 830 -33.47 6.30 20.57
CA GLU A 830 -32.00 6.28 20.59
C GLU A 830 -31.47 4.90 20.18
N GLY A 831 -30.50 4.87 19.27
CA GLY A 831 -29.81 3.63 18.90
C GLY A 831 -30.64 2.63 18.08
N ASP A 832 -31.90 2.93 17.76
CA ASP A 832 -32.70 2.12 16.82
C ASP A 832 -32.33 2.48 15.37
N GLY A 833 -31.64 1.55 14.71
CA GLY A 833 -31.06 1.83 13.41
C GLY A 833 -30.12 0.74 12.94
N TYR A 834 -29.09 1.18 12.25
CA TYR A 834 -28.10 0.34 11.63
C TYR A 834 -26.69 0.84 11.96
N VAL A 835 -25.74 -0.08 11.95
CA VAL A 835 -24.31 0.23 11.95
C VAL A 835 -23.74 -0.17 10.61
N LEU A 836 -23.04 0.77 9.96
CA LEU A 836 -22.36 0.58 8.70
C LEU A 836 -20.85 0.64 8.93
N ALA A 837 -20.11 -0.40 8.55
CA ALA A 837 -18.67 -0.45 8.75
C ALA A 837 -17.95 -1.01 7.53
N LEU A 838 -16.74 -0.50 7.29
CA LEU A 838 -15.86 -1.04 6.28
C LEU A 838 -15.02 -2.16 6.90
N ILE A 839 -14.99 -3.31 6.24
CA ILE A 839 -14.30 -4.51 6.68
C ILE A 839 -13.19 -4.83 5.67
N ASN A 840 -12.01 -5.16 6.17
CA ASN A 840 -10.89 -5.63 5.38
C ASN A 840 -10.87 -7.16 5.40
N ASN A 841 -11.07 -7.78 4.24
CA ASN A 841 -10.96 -9.23 4.07
C ASN A 841 -9.54 -9.58 3.60
N TYR A 842 -8.75 -10.17 4.49
CA TYR A 842 -7.37 -10.53 4.21
C TYR A 842 -7.23 -11.89 3.52
N ASP A 843 -8.29 -12.67 3.39
CA ASP A 843 -8.25 -13.88 2.57
C ASP A 843 -8.20 -13.50 1.09
N THR A 844 -9.17 -12.68 0.66
CA THR A 844 -9.35 -12.21 -0.72
C THR A 844 -8.54 -10.94 -1.05
N MET A 845 -7.98 -10.27 -0.04
CA MET A 845 -7.33 -8.95 -0.17
C MET A 845 -8.25 -7.88 -0.78
N SER A 846 -9.53 -7.92 -0.43
CA SER A 846 -10.55 -6.95 -0.82
C SER A 846 -11.12 -6.21 0.40
N SER A 847 -12.02 -5.26 0.14
CA SER A 847 -12.80 -4.61 1.18
C SER A 847 -14.28 -4.90 1.01
N GLU A 848 -15.01 -4.86 2.12
CA GLU A 848 -16.44 -5.17 2.18
C GLU A 848 -17.11 -4.09 3.03
N LEU A 849 -18.31 -3.65 2.68
CA LEU A 849 -19.10 -2.71 3.47
C LEU A 849 -20.28 -3.45 4.09
N HIS A 850 -20.29 -3.57 5.42
CA HIS A 850 -21.24 -4.38 6.16
C HIS A 850 -22.28 -3.50 6.83
N LEU A 851 -23.55 -3.82 6.63
CA LEU A 851 -24.68 -3.20 7.31
C LEU A 851 -25.23 -4.16 8.36
N VAL A 852 -25.16 -3.77 9.63
CA VAL A 852 -25.61 -4.54 10.80
C VAL A 852 -26.83 -3.83 11.41
N ASP A 853 -27.89 -4.56 11.76
CA ASP A 853 -29.07 -3.98 12.43
C ASP A 853 -28.85 -3.95 13.94
N THR A 854 -29.16 -2.85 14.61
CA THR A 854 -28.92 -2.74 16.06
C THR A 854 -29.82 -3.65 16.91
N GLN A 855 -30.95 -4.10 16.34
CA GLN A 855 -31.84 -5.09 16.98
C GLN A 855 -31.22 -6.50 16.97
N ASP A 856 -30.48 -6.83 15.91
CA ASP A 856 -29.79 -8.11 15.73
C ASP A 856 -28.33 -7.87 15.31
N PHE A 857 -27.49 -7.63 16.31
CA PHE A 857 -26.09 -7.26 16.13
C PHE A 857 -25.17 -8.47 15.87
N SER A 858 -25.71 -9.68 15.75
CA SER A 858 -24.91 -10.90 15.61
C SER A 858 -24.50 -11.19 14.16
N GLN A 859 -25.19 -10.57 13.19
CA GLN A 859 -25.01 -10.83 11.77
C GLN A 859 -25.24 -9.58 10.91
N ALA A 860 -24.58 -9.52 9.76
CA ALA A 860 -24.83 -8.48 8.78
C ALA A 860 -26.15 -8.74 8.05
N LYS A 861 -26.96 -7.69 7.89
CA LYS A 861 -28.16 -7.71 7.02
C LYS A 861 -27.80 -7.56 5.55
N ALA A 862 -26.70 -6.88 5.25
CA ALA A 862 -26.15 -6.78 3.90
C ALA A 862 -24.63 -6.67 3.94
N ILE A 863 -23.98 -7.26 2.94
CA ILE A 863 -22.54 -7.15 2.70
C ILE A 863 -22.36 -6.68 1.26
N ILE A 864 -21.72 -5.53 1.07
CA ILE A 864 -21.38 -4.99 -0.24
C ILE A 864 -19.90 -5.31 -0.51
N LEU A 865 -19.64 -6.14 -1.51
CA LEU A 865 -18.30 -6.56 -1.87
C LEU A 865 -17.65 -5.53 -2.80
N LEU A 866 -16.46 -5.04 -2.42
CA LEU A 866 -15.67 -4.15 -3.28
C LEU A 866 -14.60 -4.98 -4.00
N PRO A 867 -14.46 -4.85 -5.33
CA PRO A 867 -13.43 -5.57 -6.09
C PRO A 867 -12.02 -4.97 -5.90
N ILE A 868 -11.86 -4.10 -4.92
CA ILE A 868 -10.63 -3.37 -4.61
C ILE A 868 -10.40 -3.38 -3.10
N ARG A 869 -9.15 -3.17 -2.71
CA ARG A 869 -8.78 -2.97 -1.32
C ARG A 869 -8.82 -1.48 -0.98
N LEU A 870 -9.64 -1.15 0.00
CA LEU A 870 -9.60 0.12 0.71
C LEU A 870 -8.66 -0.06 1.91
N ARG A 871 -7.56 0.71 1.95
CA ARG A 871 -6.61 0.69 3.10
C ARG A 871 -7.34 1.03 4.41
N GLN A 872 -6.72 0.72 5.55
CA GLN A 872 -7.23 1.17 6.84
C GLN A 872 -7.44 2.68 6.80
N GLY A 873 -8.67 3.09 7.07
CA GLY A 873 -9.07 4.49 7.18
C GLY A 873 -8.93 5.04 8.59
N LEU A 874 -9.26 6.31 8.72
CA LEU A 874 -9.54 6.96 10.01
C LEU A 874 -11.05 7.12 10.12
N HIS A 875 -11.53 8.36 10.15
CA HIS A 875 -12.93 8.62 10.44
C HIS A 875 -13.84 8.60 9.21
N GLY A 876 -15.14 8.43 9.44
CA GLY A 876 -16.18 8.53 8.43
C GLY A 876 -17.52 8.97 9.00
N ASN A 877 -18.38 9.53 8.15
CA ASN A 877 -19.67 10.09 8.55
C ASN A 877 -20.78 9.75 7.56
N TRP A 878 -21.99 9.60 8.08
CA TRP A 878 -23.21 9.43 7.32
C TRP A 878 -23.88 10.77 7.05
N VAL A 879 -24.40 10.95 5.84
CA VAL A 879 -25.23 12.09 5.47
C VAL A 879 -26.51 11.55 4.85
N ASP A 880 -27.64 11.80 5.52
CA ASP A 880 -28.94 11.43 4.96
C ASP A 880 -29.26 12.30 3.75
N ALA A 881 -29.97 11.74 2.76
CA ALA A 881 -30.36 12.50 1.58
C ALA A 881 -31.23 13.72 1.91
N GLY A 882 -31.99 13.68 3.02
CA GLY A 882 -32.77 14.81 3.50
C GLY A 882 -31.94 16.02 3.92
N ASP A 883 -30.67 15.80 4.27
CA ASP A 883 -29.77 16.84 4.79
C ASP A 883 -28.88 17.44 3.69
N LEU A 884 -28.92 16.90 2.46
CA LEU A 884 -28.18 17.42 1.32
C LEU A 884 -28.91 18.63 0.71
N ILE A 885 -28.32 19.83 0.85
CA ILE A 885 -28.79 21.08 0.20
C ILE A 885 -28.74 20.92 -1.34
N GLN A 886 -29.86 21.16 -2.04
CA GLN A 886 -29.92 21.05 -3.51
C GLN A 886 -29.48 22.33 -4.24
N PRO A 887 -28.91 22.23 -5.45
CA PRO A 887 -28.65 23.40 -6.29
C PRO A 887 -29.96 24.11 -6.68
N GLY A 888 -30.17 25.31 -6.15
CA GLY A 888 -31.37 26.13 -6.41
C GLY A 888 -32.30 26.30 -5.22
N ASP A 889 -32.11 25.53 -4.15
CA ASP A 889 -32.83 25.74 -2.90
C ASP A 889 -32.25 26.97 -2.18
N ARG A 890 -33.09 27.97 -1.89
CA ARG A 890 -32.75 28.97 -0.88
C ARG A 890 -32.67 28.24 0.46
N VAL A 891 -31.60 28.48 1.23
CA VAL A 891 -31.56 28.13 2.65
C VAL A 891 -32.86 28.68 3.26
N PRO A 892 -33.80 27.84 3.70
CA PRO A 892 -35.03 28.34 4.29
C PRO A 892 -34.64 28.96 5.63
N ASP A 893 -34.92 30.25 5.81
CA ASP A 893 -34.90 30.85 7.14
C ASP A 893 -35.75 29.95 8.06
N GLY A 894 -35.12 29.31 9.06
CA GLY A 894 -35.81 28.68 10.18
C GLY A 894 -36.27 27.22 10.07
N LYS A 895 -35.74 26.36 9.17
CA LYS A 895 -36.14 24.93 9.11
C LYS A 895 -35.33 23.94 9.97
N TYR A 896 -34.87 24.35 11.15
CA TYR A 896 -34.57 23.42 12.25
C TYR A 896 -35.74 23.33 13.26
N GLU A 897 -36.98 23.62 12.82
CA GLU A 897 -38.16 23.33 13.64
C GLU A 897 -38.49 21.83 13.58
N HIS A 898 -38.23 21.16 14.71
CA HIS A 898 -38.84 19.93 15.18
C HIS A 898 -38.96 18.76 14.19
N ARG A 899 -37.95 17.89 14.22
CA ARG A 899 -38.18 16.43 14.21
C ARG A 899 -37.47 15.83 15.42
N ALA A 900 -38.14 15.99 16.56
CA ALA A 900 -37.91 15.22 17.78
C ALA A 900 -38.15 13.73 17.55
#